data_AF-A0A1I8PDF9-F1
#
_entry.id   AF-A0A1I8PDF9-F1
#
_cell.length_a   1.000
_cell.length_b   1.000
_cell.length_c   1.000
_cell.angle_alpha   90.00
_cell.angle_beta   90.00
_cell.angle_gamma   90.00
#
_symmetry.space_group_name_H-M   'P 1'
#
loop_
_entity.id
_entity.type
_entity.pdbx_description
1 polymer ?
#
loop_
_entity_poly.entity_id
_entity_poly.type
_entity_poly.pdbx_seq_one_letter_code
_entity_poly.pdbx_strand_id
1 'polypeptide(L)'
;MAVQLNAYANASELKRKLFPRSKISYSSYVTSVIVTEKNQSSTTNTTKTTVTNICTTATKSGCALDIMSQKRFFHEGNIFNYSMQEPSFECLTPTSPNGGGLCDIPTKKYYRKAAHRIFVNRSLHLENIKFYGFDMDYTLAEYKSPQYEQLGFDLVKERLVSMGYPKEIMQFEYDPSFPIRGLWFDTLYGNLLKVDAYGNILVCVHGFEFLKHSQVYELYPNKFLKLDESRVYVLNTLFNLPETYLLACLVDFFTNSSEYTEDRTGVKAGELFMSFNSIFQDVRRAVDWVHIQGDLKKRTVENLDYYVKKDPRLPMVLARIRESGAKVFLLTNSDYNFSNKIMTHIFDFPHGAKPEEPHRDWKTYFDVIVVDARKPLFFGEGTILRQVDTETGALKIGTHMGPLQPGQVYSGGSCEVFTNFINAKGKDVLYIGDHIFGDILKSKKIRGWRTFLVVPELVQELHVWTDKCQFFAELQQLDCQLGDMYKNLDSSNKEKPDISKLRASIRDVTHKMDMAYGMMGSLFRSGSRQTFFSSQVVRYADLYAATFLNFIYYPFSYMFRAPAMLLPHESTVAHEQRYQIEAPMIQRARSVKADSIASTSGTTDNGGASELAAVAKAVHKETEPAEETTVTVPHTRPSTPRTVTHTHDEDYSEEESDPNNKSDGENNQDSPSAGKKEARKTPK
;
A
#
# COMPACT_ATOMS: atom_id res chain seq x y z
N MET A 1 -64.04 -11.41 -3.32
CA MET A 1 -63.77 -12.80 -2.90
C MET A 1 -62.27 -12.88 -2.65
N ALA A 2 -61.80 -12.48 -1.48
CA ALA A 2 -61.95 -13.23 -0.23
C ALA A 2 -61.39 -14.64 -0.37
N VAL A 3 -60.11 -14.80 -0.01
CA VAL A 3 -59.67 -15.81 0.97
C VAL A 3 -58.52 -15.19 1.77
N GLN A 4 -58.89 -14.71 2.95
CA GLN A 4 -58.21 -14.91 4.24
C GLN A 4 -56.70 -14.65 4.32
N LEU A 5 -56.37 -13.43 4.78
CA LEU A 5 -55.72 -13.32 6.09
C LEU A 5 -56.76 -13.72 7.15
N ASN A 6 -56.53 -14.80 7.88
CA ASN A 6 -57.02 -14.91 9.25
C ASN A 6 -56.36 -16.06 10.02
N ALA A 7 -56.16 -15.77 11.30
CA ALA A 7 -55.82 -16.67 12.42
C ALA A 7 -54.29 -16.91 12.57
N TYR A 8 -53.57 -16.45 13.59
CA TYR A 8 -53.86 -16.02 14.98
C TYR A 8 -52.75 -15.01 15.36
N ALA A 9 -52.94 -13.81 15.90
CA ALA A 9 -53.64 -13.41 17.14
C ALA A 9 -53.15 -14.14 18.40
N ASN A 10 -52.32 -13.43 19.17
CA ASN A 10 -52.10 -13.47 20.63
C ASN A 10 -50.66 -13.77 21.05
N ALA A 11 -49.92 -12.73 21.43
CA ALA A 11 -49.10 -12.70 22.65
C ALA A 11 -48.29 -11.41 22.77
N SER A 12 -48.93 -10.27 23.07
CA SER A 12 -48.20 -9.18 23.76
C SER A 12 -49.14 -8.21 24.48
N GLU A 13 -50.22 -8.72 25.06
CA GLU A 13 -50.90 -8.06 26.17
C GLU A 13 -50.42 -8.73 27.48
N LEU A 14 -49.13 -8.60 27.78
CA LEU A 14 -48.55 -8.94 29.09
C LEU A 14 -47.09 -8.48 29.13
N LYS A 15 -46.86 -7.24 29.59
CA LYS A 15 -45.69 -6.79 30.39
C LYS A 15 -45.65 -5.26 30.52
N ARG A 16 -46.71 -4.68 31.08
CA ARG A 16 -46.59 -3.50 31.95
C ARG A 16 -46.78 -4.01 33.38
N LYS A 17 -45.66 -4.21 34.09
CA LYS A 17 -45.50 -4.20 35.56
C LYS A 17 -44.23 -4.97 35.89
N LEU A 18 -43.18 -4.24 36.28
CA LEU A 18 -42.28 -4.49 37.42
C LEU A 18 -41.08 -3.54 37.29
N PHE A 19 -41.24 -2.40 37.97
CA PHE A 19 -40.29 -1.44 38.59
C PHE A 19 -38.79 -1.80 38.69
N PRO A 20 -37.87 -0.86 39.07
CA PRO A 20 -37.84 0.60 38.91
C PRO A 20 -36.43 1.20 38.57
N ARG A 21 -36.42 2.52 38.35
CA ARG A 21 -35.25 3.40 38.32
C ARG A 21 -34.43 3.36 39.62
N SER A 22 -33.10 3.44 39.51
CA SER A 22 -32.22 3.96 40.56
C SER A 22 -31.23 4.98 39.98
N LYS A 23 -31.29 6.20 40.55
CA LYS A 23 -30.22 7.21 40.49
C LYS A 23 -29.11 6.76 41.42
N ILE A 24 -27.84 6.96 41.07
CA ILE A 24 -26.75 7.32 42.01
C ILE A 24 -25.66 8.06 41.23
N SER A 25 -25.26 9.18 41.81
CA SER A 25 -24.14 10.06 41.50
C SER A 25 -22.86 9.48 42.12
N TYR A 26 -21.70 9.61 41.47
CA TYR A 26 -20.43 9.68 42.22
C TYR A 26 -19.47 10.72 41.63
N SER A 27 -19.09 11.61 42.55
CA SER A 27 -18.06 12.64 42.47
C SER A 27 -16.67 12.01 42.56
N SER A 28 -15.75 12.59 41.80
CA SER A 28 -14.32 12.37 41.77
C SER A 28 -13.62 12.79 43.07
N TYR A 29 -12.90 11.87 43.71
CA TYR A 29 -11.80 12.20 44.62
C TYR A 29 -10.57 11.32 44.34
N VAL A 30 -9.46 12.01 44.13
CA VAL A 30 -8.10 11.49 43.98
C VAL A 30 -7.51 11.31 45.38
N THR A 31 -6.97 10.12 45.67
CA THR A 31 -6.12 9.92 46.85
C THR A 31 -4.92 9.07 46.47
N SER A 32 -3.74 9.66 46.63
CA SER A 32 -2.41 9.06 46.51
C SER A 32 -2.12 8.15 47.70
N VAL A 33 -1.54 6.97 47.45
CA VAL A 33 -1.09 6.01 48.47
C VAL A 33 0.44 6.03 48.53
N ILE A 34 0.95 6.34 49.72
CA ILE A 34 2.35 6.22 50.13
C ILE A 34 2.52 4.83 50.75
N VAL A 35 3.49 4.05 50.29
CA VAL A 35 3.89 2.78 50.91
C VAL A 35 5.22 2.97 51.63
N THR A 36 5.21 2.73 52.94
CA THR A 36 6.38 2.65 53.82
C THR A 36 6.66 1.19 54.15
N GLU A 37 7.86 0.71 53.87
CA GLU A 37 8.36 -0.60 54.34
C GLU A 37 9.37 -0.41 55.48
N LYS A 38 9.23 -1.23 56.53
CA LYS A 38 10.10 -1.30 57.71
C LYS A 38 10.92 -2.59 57.69
N ASN A 39 12.21 -2.43 58.03
CA ASN A 39 13.31 -3.39 58.13
C ASN A 39 13.13 -4.58 59.10
N GLN A 40 13.92 -5.64 58.86
CA GLN A 40 14.82 -6.37 59.79
C GLN A 40 15.68 -7.35 58.95
N SER A 41 16.98 -7.64 59.15
CA SER A 41 17.83 -7.74 60.36
C SER A 41 19.33 -7.95 60.00
N SER A 42 20.24 -7.59 60.95
CA SER A 42 21.62 -8.09 61.21
C SER A 42 22.70 -8.04 60.10
N THR A 43 23.98 -7.65 60.28
CA THR A 43 24.93 -7.81 61.40
C THR A 43 26.20 -6.95 61.17
N THR A 44 26.69 -6.30 62.23
CA THR A 44 28.11 -5.98 62.61
C THR A 44 29.16 -5.39 61.64
N ASN A 45 29.73 -4.27 62.11
CA ASN A 45 31.17 -4.01 62.38
C ASN A 45 31.97 -2.95 61.57
N THR A 46 32.33 -1.89 62.33
CA THR A 46 33.64 -1.20 62.44
C THR A 46 33.98 0.02 61.57
N THR A 47 33.84 1.19 62.22
CA THR A 47 34.69 2.40 62.26
C THR A 47 35.97 2.49 61.41
N LYS A 48 36.16 3.64 60.73
CA LYS A 48 37.25 4.63 61.02
C LYS A 48 37.14 5.92 60.20
N THR A 49 37.32 7.03 60.92
CA THR A 49 37.50 8.42 60.48
C THR A 49 38.98 8.69 60.15
N THR A 50 39.30 9.62 59.24
CA THR A 50 40.22 10.80 59.41
C THR A 50 40.85 11.28 58.08
N VAL A 51 40.40 12.46 57.65
CA VAL A 51 41.09 13.68 57.16
C VAL A 51 42.60 13.62 56.83
N THR A 52 43.04 14.12 55.66
CA THR A 52 44.06 15.21 55.54
C THR A 52 44.22 15.82 54.12
N ASN A 53 44.56 17.12 54.13
CA ASN A 53 44.83 18.06 53.03
C ASN A 53 46.13 17.82 52.24
N ILE A 54 46.30 18.50 51.09
CA ILE A 54 47.50 19.21 50.53
C ILE A 54 47.09 19.67 49.09
N CYS A 55 46.99 20.95 48.69
CA CYS A 55 47.91 22.10 48.49
C CYS A 55 48.77 22.09 47.18
N THR A 56 48.52 23.13 46.33
CA THR A 56 49.41 23.90 45.39
C THR A 56 50.11 23.16 44.21
N THR A 57 50.42 23.72 43.03
CA THR A 57 50.84 25.06 42.53
C THR A 57 50.56 25.24 41.00
N ALA A 58 50.71 26.49 40.52
CA ALA A 58 50.44 27.01 39.17
C ALA A 58 51.60 26.90 38.14
N THR A 59 51.33 27.20 36.85
CA THR A 59 52.18 28.05 35.96
C THR A 59 51.48 28.46 34.64
N LYS A 60 51.92 29.62 34.09
CA LYS A 60 51.36 30.47 33.01
C LYS A 60 52.00 30.24 31.62
N SER A 61 51.27 30.58 30.54
CA SER A 61 51.66 31.39 29.35
C SER A 61 50.65 31.12 28.20
N GLY A 62 50.13 32.01 27.35
CA GLY A 62 50.30 33.43 27.06
C GLY A 62 49.81 33.71 25.62
N CYS A 63 48.90 34.68 25.45
CA CYS A 63 48.59 35.55 24.28
C CYS A 63 48.32 34.98 22.86
N ALA A 64 47.15 35.27 22.29
CA ALA A 64 46.90 36.42 21.39
C ALA A 64 45.45 36.39 20.81
N LEU A 65 44.78 37.54 20.86
CA LEU A 65 43.49 37.84 20.21
C LEU A 65 43.70 38.14 18.73
N ASP A 66 42.74 37.76 17.88
CA ASP A 66 42.26 38.68 16.85
C ASP A 66 40.80 38.44 16.42
N ILE A 67 40.14 39.54 16.12
CA ILE A 67 38.71 39.75 15.88
C ILE A 67 38.38 39.46 14.40
N MET A 68 37.29 38.74 14.08
CA MET A 68 36.37 39.15 13.00
C MET A 68 35.08 38.33 12.87
N SER A 69 33.97 39.08 12.87
CA SER A 69 32.78 38.98 12.01
C SER A 69 31.85 37.75 12.11
N GLN A 70 30.70 38.00 12.72
CA GLN A 70 29.47 37.20 12.61
C GLN A 70 29.03 37.09 11.14
N LYS A 71 29.08 35.89 10.57
CA LYS A 71 28.24 35.48 9.43
C LYS A 71 27.29 34.39 9.91
N ARG A 72 26.00 34.74 10.04
CA ARG A 72 24.91 33.79 10.29
C ARG A 72 24.78 32.85 9.09
N PHE A 73 24.92 31.56 9.38
CA PHE A 73 24.62 30.47 8.46
C PHE A 73 23.11 30.39 8.23
N PHE A 74 22.69 30.43 6.97
CA PHE A 74 21.43 29.85 6.51
C PHE A 74 21.75 28.47 5.95
N HIS A 75 21.30 27.40 6.59
CA HIS A 75 21.15 26.07 5.97
C HIS A 75 20.18 25.24 6.82
N GLU A 76 18.99 24.99 6.30
CA GLU A 76 18.22 23.75 6.45
C GLU A 76 16.97 23.84 5.56
N GLY A 77 17.10 23.37 4.32
CA GLY A 77 15.98 23.09 3.43
C GLY A 77 15.80 21.58 3.36
N ASN A 78 14.80 21.07 4.09
CA ASN A 78 14.44 19.66 4.16
C ASN A 78 14.03 19.11 2.78
N ILE A 79 14.82 18.19 2.23
CA ILE A 79 14.39 17.30 1.16
C ILE A 79 14.64 15.86 1.65
N PHE A 80 13.54 15.17 1.95
CA PHE A 80 13.43 13.79 2.47
C PHE A 80 13.92 13.54 3.92
N ASN A 81 13.02 13.75 4.89
CA ASN A 81 13.22 13.28 6.27
C ASN A 81 12.88 11.78 6.40
N TYR A 82 13.90 10.93 6.30
CA TYR A 82 13.94 9.63 6.98
C TYR A 82 15.32 9.46 7.62
N SER A 83 15.46 9.92 8.86
CA SER A 83 16.58 9.52 9.72
C SER A 83 16.23 8.17 10.36
N MET A 84 16.92 7.12 9.93
CA MET A 84 17.03 5.84 10.63
C MET A 84 18.49 5.70 11.07
N GLN A 85 18.81 6.20 12.26
CA GLN A 85 20.03 5.85 12.98
C GLN A 85 19.61 5.18 14.29
N GLU A 86 19.82 3.88 14.42
CA GLU A 86 19.95 3.22 15.72
C GLU A 86 21.45 3.20 16.09
N PRO A 87 21.84 3.73 17.26
CA PRO A 87 23.06 3.30 17.92
C PRO A 87 22.76 2.18 18.92
N SER A 88 23.71 1.25 18.98
CA SER A 88 23.87 0.18 19.98
C SER A 88 23.59 0.62 21.42
N PHE A 89 22.76 -0.14 22.13
CA PHE A 89 22.55 0.02 23.56
C PHE A 89 23.75 -0.53 24.35
N GLU A 90 24.54 0.34 24.96
CA GLU A 90 25.21 0.06 26.24
C GLU A 90 24.55 0.92 27.33
N CYS A 91 24.13 0.24 28.39
CA CYS A 91 23.36 0.77 29.51
C CYS A 91 24.30 1.44 30.51
N LEU A 92 24.15 2.76 30.74
CA LEU A 92 24.62 3.43 31.94
C LEU A 92 23.55 4.40 32.44
N THR A 93 23.00 4.11 33.63
CA THR A 93 22.03 4.94 34.36
C THR A 93 22.69 6.13 35.07
N PRO A 94 21.93 7.20 35.42
CA PRO A 94 22.46 8.55 35.64
C PRO A 94 22.56 8.98 37.12
N THR A 95 23.46 9.92 37.40
CA THR A 95 23.47 10.85 38.56
C THR A 95 24.00 12.19 38.04
N SER A 96 23.46 13.39 38.22
CA SER A 96 22.67 14.02 39.29
C SER A 96 22.05 15.34 38.73
N PRO A 97 21.21 16.09 39.48
CA PRO A 97 20.27 17.10 38.99
C PRO A 97 20.80 18.53 39.03
N ASN A 98 20.34 19.38 38.09
CA ASN A 98 19.90 20.77 38.30
C ASN A 98 19.96 21.57 36.98
N GLY A 99 18.91 22.38 36.75
CA GLY A 99 18.96 23.54 35.86
C GLY A 99 18.01 23.46 34.67
N GLY A 100 16.99 24.32 34.68
CA GLY A 100 15.91 24.33 33.70
C GLY A 100 16.31 24.81 32.30
N GLY A 101 15.55 24.32 31.34
CA GLY A 101 15.58 24.70 29.94
C GLY A 101 14.62 23.77 29.20
N LEU A 102 13.40 24.24 28.93
CA LEU A 102 12.43 23.53 28.10
C LEU A 102 12.98 23.54 26.66
N CYS A 103 13.85 22.60 26.35
CA CYS A 103 14.15 22.23 24.97
C CYS A 103 13.17 21.12 24.62
N ASP A 104 12.24 21.41 23.71
CA ASP A 104 11.43 20.39 23.05
C ASP A 104 12.37 19.40 22.36
N ILE A 105 12.75 18.34 23.08
CA ILE A 105 13.35 17.16 22.48
C ILE A 105 12.25 16.60 21.57
N PRO A 106 12.48 16.50 20.24
CA PRO A 106 11.52 15.85 19.38
C PRO A 106 11.30 14.45 19.95
N THR A 107 10.08 14.16 20.40
CA THR A 107 9.73 12.82 20.86
C THR A 107 10.04 11.87 19.71
N LYS A 108 11.11 11.08 19.86
CA LYS A 108 11.52 10.11 18.83
C LYS A 108 10.28 9.29 18.49
N LYS A 109 9.80 9.43 17.26
CA LYS A 109 8.60 8.73 16.79
C LYS A 109 8.84 7.23 16.99
N TYR A 110 8.06 6.62 17.89
CA TYR A 110 8.24 5.20 18.22
C TYR A 110 7.89 4.35 17.00
N TYR A 111 8.81 3.47 16.63
CA TYR A 111 8.63 2.48 15.58
C TYR A 111 8.91 1.09 16.13
N ARG A 112 8.10 0.12 15.72
CA ARG A 112 8.41 -1.30 15.94
C ARG A 112 9.63 -1.69 15.12
N LYS A 113 10.33 -2.76 15.54
CA LYS A 113 11.42 -3.38 14.76
C LYS A 113 11.00 -3.54 13.30
N ALA A 114 11.91 -3.26 12.37
CA ALA A 114 11.61 -3.25 10.94
C ALA A 114 10.96 -4.56 10.45
N ALA A 115 11.47 -5.71 10.92
CA ALA A 115 10.91 -7.03 10.60
C ALA A 115 9.46 -7.24 11.07
N HIS A 116 9.03 -6.55 12.12
CA HIS A 116 7.69 -6.68 12.73
C HIS A 116 6.73 -5.57 12.27
N ARG A 117 7.17 -4.70 11.35
CA ARG A 117 6.45 -3.50 10.97
C ARG A 117 5.49 -3.80 9.83
N ILE A 118 4.30 -3.19 9.92
CA ILE A 118 3.40 -2.98 8.79
C ILE A 118 3.63 -1.54 8.31
N PHE A 119 3.99 -1.40 7.04
CA PHE A 119 4.21 -0.11 6.39
C PHE A 119 2.91 0.42 5.80
N VAL A 120 2.77 1.74 5.78
CA VAL A 120 1.49 2.42 5.55
C VAL A 120 1.65 3.44 4.44
N ASN A 121 0.91 3.25 3.33
CA ASN A 121 0.83 4.22 2.24
C ASN A 121 -0.42 5.10 2.38
N ARG A 122 -1.52 4.55 2.94
CA ARG A 122 -2.77 5.27 3.22
C ARG A 122 -3.29 4.90 4.59
N SER A 123 -3.81 5.90 5.31
CA SER A 123 -4.32 5.71 6.68
C SER A 123 -5.46 4.70 6.69
N LEU A 124 -5.47 3.81 7.68
CA LEU A 124 -6.43 2.70 7.80
C LEU A 124 -6.70 2.42 9.28
N HIS A 125 -7.97 2.50 9.68
CA HIS A 125 -8.38 2.14 11.02
C HIS A 125 -8.89 0.70 11.05
N LEU A 126 -8.18 -0.18 11.76
CA LEU A 126 -8.50 -1.63 11.76
C LEU A 126 -9.87 -1.94 12.36
N GLU A 127 -10.38 -1.08 13.25
CA GLU A 127 -11.68 -1.25 13.90
C GLU A 127 -12.85 -1.21 12.91
N ASN A 128 -12.68 -0.49 11.80
CA ASN A 128 -13.71 -0.36 10.76
C ASN A 128 -13.67 -1.50 9.73
N ILE A 129 -12.66 -2.38 9.81
CA ILE A 129 -12.56 -3.55 8.95
C ILE A 129 -13.40 -4.68 9.54
N LYS A 130 -14.44 -5.08 8.80
CA LYS A 130 -15.37 -6.15 9.20
C LYS A 130 -15.02 -7.49 8.57
N PHE A 131 -14.28 -7.47 7.44
CA PHE A 131 -13.90 -8.67 6.70
C PHE A 131 -12.42 -8.66 6.35
N TYR A 132 -11.72 -9.75 6.70
CA TYR A 132 -10.34 -9.99 6.33
C TYR A 132 -10.29 -11.13 5.31
N GLY A 133 -9.88 -10.81 4.09
CA GLY A 133 -9.78 -11.77 3.00
C GLY A 133 -8.33 -12.11 2.70
N PHE A 134 -8.05 -13.39 2.49
CA PHE A 134 -6.69 -13.86 2.23
C PHE A 134 -6.59 -14.58 0.88
N ASP A 135 -5.51 -14.33 0.15
CA ASP A 135 -5.00 -15.34 -0.80
C ASP A 135 -4.23 -16.44 -0.05
N MET A 136 -4.02 -17.58 -0.72
CA MET A 136 -3.28 -18.71 -0.17
C MET A 136 -1.80 -18.66 -0.56
N ASP A 137 -1.49 -18.86 -1.84
CA ASP A 137 -0.13 -19.01 -2.35
C ASP A 137 0.66 -17.72 -2.14
N TYR A 138 1.90 -17.84 -1.62
CA TYR A 138 2.79 -16.72 -1.25
C TYR A 138 2.21 -15.67 -0.27
N THR A 139 1.02 -15.93 0.28
CA THR A 139 0.34 -15.06 1.24
C THR A 139 0.17 -15.76 2.59
N LEU A 140 -0.65 -16.83 2.64
CA LEU A 140 -0.76 -17.72 3.80
C LEU A 140 0.32 -18.79 3.77
N ALA A 141 0.55 -19.39 2.60
CA ALA A 141 1.54 -20.42 2.34
C ALA A 141 2.74 -19.82 1.62
N GLU A 142 3.76 -19.43 2.39
CA GLU A 142 5.01 -18.95 1.82
C GLU A 142 5.88 -20.14 1.39
N TYR A 143 6.19 -20.21 0.10
CA TYR A 143 7.10 -21.23 -0.42
C TYR A 143 8.56 -20.89 -0.09
N LYS A 144 9.38 -21.93 0.12
CA LYS A 144 10.81 -21.79 0.48
C LYS A 144 11.64 -21.49 -0.76
N SER A 145 12.40 -20.40 -0.67
CA SER A 145 13.35 -19.95 -1.69
C SER A 145 14.78 -20.40 -1.32
N PRO A 146 15.57 -20.92 -2.28
CA PRO A 146 15.29 -21.05 -3.72
C PRO A 146 14.66 -22.39 -4.13
N GLN A 147 14.30 -23.25 -3.17
CA GLN A 147 13.92 -24.65 -3.44
C GLN A 147 12.71 -24.77 -4.36
N TYR A 148 11.69 -23.95 -4.12
CA TYR A 148 10.45 -24.02 -4.90
C TYR A 148 10.62 -23.45 -6.31
N GLU A 149 11.38 -22.37 -6.45
CA GLU A 149 11.71 -21.77 -7.73
C GLU A 149 12.55 -22.73 -8.59
N GLN A 150 13.53 -23.41 -7.97
CA GLN A 150 14.34 -24.41 -8.66
C GLN A 150 13.50 -25.59 -9.16
N LEU A 151 12.55 -26.10 -8.35
CA LEU A 151 11.62 -27.14 -8.80
C LEU A 151 10.80 -26.68 -10.00
N GLY A 152 10.26 -25.47 -9.96
CA GLY A 152 9.52 -24.88 -11.08
C GLY A 152 10.38 -24.75 -12.33
N PHE A 153 11.62 -24.28 -12.17
CA PHE A 153 12.59 -24.14 -13.26
C PHE A 153 12.91 -25.47 -13.94
N ASP A 154 13.22 -26.50 -13.15
CA ASP A 154 13.59 -27.83 -13.64
C ASP A 154 12.43 -28.51 -14.39
N LEU A 155 11.19 -28.36 -13.90
CA LEU A 155 10.02 -28.91 -14.59
C LEU A 155 9.73 -28.18 -15.91
N VAL A 156 9.93 -26.86 -15.96
CA VAL A 156 9.69 -26.07 -17.17
C VAL A 156 10.75 -26.38 -18.23
N LYS A 157 12.04 -26.52 -17.87
CA LYS A 157 13.08 -26.91 -18.85
C LYS A 157 12.84 -28.32 -19.40
N GLU A 158 12.45 -29.29 -18.55
CA GLU A 158 12.04 -30.63 -18.97
C GLU A 158 10.88 -30.56 -19.99
N ARG A 159 9.89 -29.71 -19.71
CA ARG A 159 8.74 -29.52 -20.58
C ARG A 159 9.13 -28.92 -21.93
N LEU A 160 10.01 -27.90 -21.95
CA LEU A 160 10.48 -27.30 -23.20
C LEU A 160 11.25 -28.30 -24.08
N VAL A 161 12.12 -29.14 -23.49
CA VAL A 161 12.80 -30.21 -24.25
C VAL A 161 11.78 -31.19 -24.82
N SER A 162 10.74 -31.55 -24.07
CA SER A 162 9.66 -32.41 -24.59
C SER A 162 8.86 -31.77 -25.74
N MET A 163 8.86 -30.43 -25.82
CA MET A 163 8.24 -29.66 -26.92
C MET A 163 9.16 -29.54 -28.15
N GLY A 164 10.42 -30.00 -28.06
CA GLY A 164 11.38 -29.98 -29.16
C GLY A 164 12.49 -28.94 -29.02
N TYR A 165 12.64 -28.28 -27.87
CA TYR A 165 13.80 -27.43 -27.63
C TYR A 165 15.10 -28.27 -27.49
N PRO A 166 16.28 -27.68 -27.74
CA PRO A 166 17.57 -28.37 -27.68
C PRO A 166 17.80 -29.04 -26.32
N LYS A 167 18.43 -30.22 -26.31
CA LYS A 167 18.62 -31.01 -25.08
C LYS A 167 19.63 -30.38 -24.12
N GLU A 168 20.49 -29.53 -24.66
CA GLU A 168 21.53 -28.77 -23.96
C GLU A 168 20.93 -27.91 -22.84
N ILE A 169 19.70 -27.41 -23.01
CA ILE A 169 19.02 -26.59 -21.98
C ILE A 169 18.78 -27.35 -20.66
N MET A 170 18.85 -28.68 -20.67
CA MET A 170 18.78 -29.48 -19.43
C MET A 170 19.93 -29.18 -18.46
N GLN A 171 21.05 -28.65 -18.98
CA GLN A 171 22.22 -28.27 -18.21
C GLN A 171 22.05 -26.93 -17.49
N PHE A 172 20.99 -26.18 -17.76
CA PHE A 172 20.74 -24.94 -17.02
C PHE A 172 20.48 -25.24 -15.54
N GLU A 173 21.09 -24.43 -14.68
CA GLU A 173 20.94 -24.47 -13.23
C GLU A 173 20.32 -23.15 -12.77
N TYR A 174 19.30 -23.23 -11.91
CA TYR A 174 18.61 -22.04 -11.43
C TYR A 174 19.52 -21.21 -10.49
N ASP A 175 19.76 -19.94 -10.85
CA ASP A 175 20.48 -18.98 -10.01
C ASP A 175 19.51 -17.95 -9.40
N PRO A 176 19.23 -18.02 -8.08
CA PRO A 176 18.32 -17.08 -7.42
C PRO A 176 18.87 -15.65 -7.31
N SER A 177 20.16 -15.41 -7.59
CA SER A 177 20.78 -14.08 -7.47
C SER A 177 20.54 -13.17 -8.69
N PHE A 178 20.02 -13.75 -9.79
CA PHE A 178 19.73 -13.02 -11.02
C PHE A 178 18.31 -12.42 -11.05
N PRO A 179 17.21 -13.21 -10.97
CA PRO A 179 15.87 -12.68 -11.24
C PRO A 179 15.36 -11.84 -10.07
N ILE A 180 14.68 -10.74 -10.39
CA ILE A 180 13.84 -10.00 -9.44
C ILE A 180 12.43 -9.89 -9.99
N ARG A 181 11.46 -9.73 -9.09
CA ARG A 181 10.06 -9.52 -9.46
C ARG A 181 9.84 -8.14 -10.08
N GLY A 182 8.83 -8.04 -10.94
CA GLY A 182 8.41 -6.80 -11.58
C GLY A 182 9.21 -6.39 -12.81
N LEU A 183 10.12 -7.25 -13.30
CA LEU A 183 10.80 -7.04 -14.59
C LEU A 183 9.81 -7.12 -15.75
N TRP A 184 10.13 -6.39 -16.82
CA TRP A 184 9.40 -6.41 -18.07
C TRP A 184 10.17 -7.25 -19.07
N PHE A 185 9.52 -8.23 -19.68
CA PHE A 185 10.06 -8.93 -20.84
C PHE A 185 9.54 -8.28 -22.11
N ASP A 186 10.46 -7.73 -22.93
CA ASP A 186 10.16 -7.18 -24.24
C ASP A 186 10.19 -8.29 -25.29
N THR A 187 9.02 -8.76 -25.72
CA THR A 187 8.89 -9.86 -26.67
C THR A 187 9.38 -9.51 -28.07
N LEU A 188 9.59 -8.22 -28.38
CA LEU A 188 10.12 -7.81 -29.68
C LEU A 188 11.63 -8.02 -29.79
N TYR A 189 12.39 -7.69 -28.74
CA TYR A 189 13.86 -7.70 -28.75
C TYR A 189 14.48 -8.71 -27.78
N GLY A 190 13.67 -9.48 -27.03
CA GLY A 190 14.17 -10.51 -26.12
C GLY A 190 14.86 -9.97 -24.87
N ASN A 191 14.59 -8.72 -24.49
CA ASN A 191 15.27 -8.07 -23.36
C ASN A 191 14.46 -8.14 -22.07
N LEU A 192 15.15 -8.36 -20.96
CA LEU A 192 14.63 -8.09 -19.62
C LEU A 192 14.92 -6.62 -19.26
N LEU A 193 13.86 -5.90 -18.92
CA LEU A 193 13.90 -4.48 -18.63
C LEU A 193 13.44 -4.23 -17.19
N LYS A 194 14.29 -3.55 -16.42
CA LYS A 194 13.88 -2.91 -15.18
C LYS A 194 13.48 -1.49 -15.52
N VAL A 195 12.25 -1.09 -15.23
CA VAL A 195 11.72 0.23 -15.62
C VAL A 195 11.16 1.00 -14.43
N ASP A 196 11.05 2.32 -14.56
CA ASP A 196 10.36 3.18 -13.60
C ASP A 196 8.84 3.29 -13.86
N ALA A 197 8.14 4.06 -13.03
CA ALA A 197 6.69 4.30 -13.13
C ALA A 197 6.22 4.87 -14.49
N TYR A 198 7.12 5.52 -15.21
CA TYR A 198 6.83 6.18 -16.48
C TYR A 198 7.23 5.32 -17.67
N GLY A 199 7.84 4.15 -17.47
CA GLY A 199 8.35 3.30 -18.55
C GLY A 199 9.76 3.67 -19.01
N ASN A 200 10.47 4.52 -18.28
CA ASN A 200 11.88 4.77 -18.56
C ASN A 200 12.71 3.56 -18.10
N ILE A 201 13.64 3.14 -18.95
CA ILE A 201 14.49 1.97 -18.70
C ILE A 201 15.55 2.35 -17.66
N LEU A 202 15.67 1.56 -16.60
CA LEU A 202 16.70 1.66 -15.56
C LEU A 202 17.86 0.71 -15.88
N VAL A 203 17.52 -0.56 -16.13
CA VAL A 203 18.44 -1.65 -16.48
C VAL A 203 17.87 -2.40 -17.68
N CYS A 204 18.73 -2.82 -18.60
CA CYS A 204 18.38 -3.61 -19.77
C CYS A 204 19.37 -4.77 -19.89
N VAL A 205 18.85 -5.98 -19.98
CA VAL A 205 19.66 -7.21 -20.08
C VAL A 205 19.18 -8.02 -21.28
N HIS A 206 20.11 -8.45 -22.12
CA HIS A 206 19.89 -9.36 -23.23
C HIS A 206 20.59 -10.69 -22.93
N GLY A 207 19.82 -11.75 -22.68
CA GLY A 207 20.37 -12.97 -22.11
C GLY A 207 20.99 -12.70 -20.73
N PHE A 208 22.31 -12.84 -20.61
CA PHE A 208 23.08 -12.41 -19.43
C PHE A 208 23.93 -11.15 -19.66
N GLU A 209 23.89 -10.55 -20.85
CA GLU A 209 24.62 -9.31 -21.15
C GLU A 209 23.84 -8.07 -20.66
N PHE A 210 24.42 -7.34 -19.72
CA PHE A 210 23.92 -6.02 -19.32
C PHE A 210 24.28 -4.97 -20.36
N LEU A 211 23.28 -4.49 -21.11
CA LEU A 211 23.50 -3.58 -22.22
C LEU A 211 23.95 -2.19 -21.73
N LYS A 212 24.96 -1.63 -22.40
CA LYS A 212 25.43 -0.26 -22.15
C LYS A 212 24.39 0.75 -22.65
N HIS A 213 24.49 1.97 -22.15
CA HIS A 213 23.58 3.05 -22.53
C HIS A 213 23.48 3.25 -24.05
N SER A 214 24.59 3.19 -24.79
CA SER A 214 24.59 3.34 -26.25
C SER A 214 23.76 2.25 -26.94
N GLN A 215 23.97 0.97 -26.58
CA GLN A 215 23.21 -0.17 -27.12
C GLN A 215 21.71 -0.04 -26.79
N VAL A 216 21.39 0.40 -25.57
CA VAL A 216 20.00 0.66 -25.17
C VAL A 216 19.36 1.75 -26.03
N TYR A 217 20.09 2.81 -26.40
CA TYR A 217 19.56 3.87 -27.28
C TYR A 217 19.31 3.38 -28.72
N GLU A 218 20.07 2.41 -29.21
CA GLU A 218 19.84 1.83 -30.54
C GLU A 218 18.52 1.04 -30.61
N LEU A 219 18.20 0.31 -29.54
CA LEU A 219 16.96 -0.48 -29.43
C LEU A 219 15.77 0.39 -28.96
N TYR A 220 16.03 1.34 -28.06
CA TYR A 220 15.06 2.21 -27.41
C TYR A 220 15.52 3.69 -27.50
N PRO A 221 15.25 4.40 -28.62
CA PRO A 221 15.78 5.75 -28.87
C PRO A 221 15.48 6.81 -27.80
N ASN A 222 14.43 6.63 -27.01
CA ASN A 222 14.07 7.53 -25.91
C ASN A 222 14.38 6.94 -24.52
N LYS A 223 15.10 5.82 -24.45
CA LYS A 223 15.30 5.02 -23.22
C LYS A 223 13.96 4.78 -22.49
N PHE A 224 12.92 4.56 -23.27
CA PHE A 224 11.53 4.53 -22.83
C PHE A 224 10.81 3.41 -23.58
N LEU A 225 9.99 2.68 -22.85
CA LEU A 225 9.07 1.71 -23.41
C LEU A 225 7.68 1.94 -22.80
N LYS A 226 6.68 2.10 -23.68
CA LYS A 226 5.29 2.15 -23.23
C LYS A 226 4.86 0.75 -22.82
N LEU A 227 4.16 0.65 -21.69
CA LEU A 227 3.50 -0.60 -21.32
C LEU A 227 2.37 -0.89 -22.32
N ASP A 228 2.62 -1.85 -23.20
CA ASP A 228 1.69 -2.39 -24.18
C ASP A 228 1.65 -3.90 -23.99
N GLU A 229 0.50 -4.43 -23.57
CA GLU A 229 0.32 -5.86 -23.24
C GLU A 229 0.55 -6.78 -24.44
N SER A 230 0.54 -6.26 -25.68
CA SER A 230 0.86 -7.05 -26.88
C SER A 230 2.36 -7.29 -27.08
N ARG A 231 3.21 -6.48 -26.45
CA ARG A 231 4.68 -6.51 -26.60
C ARG A 231 5.39 -6.78 -25.27
N VAL A 232 4.84 -6.29 -24.17
CA VAL A 232 5.48 -6.31 -22.86
C VAL A 232 4.71 -7.24 -21.94
N TYR A 233 5.42 -8.21 -21.38
CA TYR A 233 4.92 -9.01 -20.27
C TYR A 233 5.57 -8.57 -18.96
N VAL A 234 4.77 -8.33 -17.93
CA VAL A 234 5.27 -7.89 -16.61
C VAL A 234 5.28 -9.08 -15.64
N LEU A 235 6.47 -9.46 -15.20
CA LEU A 235 6.74 -10.64 -14.37
C LEU A 235 6.50 -10.30 -12.88
N ASN A 236 5.23 -10.14 -12.50
CA ASN A 236 4.82 -9.53 -11.22
C ASN A 236 4.64 -10.48 -10.02
N THR A 237 4.70 -11.79 -10.22
CA THR A 237 4.49 -12.79 -9.16
C THR A 237 5.78 -13.53 -8.84
N LEU A 238 5.89 -14.10 -7.64
CA LEU A 238 7.03 -14.95 -7.29
C LEU A 238 7.08 -16.23 -8.14
N PHE A 239 5.93 -16.70 -8.65
CA PHE A 239 5.86 -17.78 -9.64
C PHE A 239 6.54 -17.43 -10.97
N ASN A 240 6.77 -16.15 -11.27
CA ASN A 240 7.47 -15.73 -12.48
C ASN A 240 8.99 -15.75 -12.35
N LEU A 241 9.58 -15.93 -11.15
CA LEU A 241 11.04 -15.92 -10.99
C LEU A 241 11.75 -17.02 -11.82
N PRO A 242 11.27 -18.29 -11.84
CA PRO A 242 11.85 -19.33 -12.69
C PRO A 242 11.77 -18.98 -14.18
N GLU A 243 10.61 -18.50 -14.63
CA GLU A 243 10.38 -18.04 -16.00
C GLU A 243 11.32 -16.90 -16.38
N THR A 244 11.49 -15.92 -15.49
CA THR A 244 12.34 -14.75 -15.70
C THR A 244 13.77 -15.18 -15.98
N TYR A 245 14.30 -16.08 -15.14
CA TYR A 245 15.65 -16.60 -15.31
C TYR A 245 15.77 -17.50 -16.56
N LEU A 246 14.76 -18.34 -16.83
CA LEU A 246 14.77 -19.21 -18.00
C LEU A 246 14.75 -18.44 -19.32
N LEU A 247 14.00 -17.34 -19.40
CA LEU A 247 14.02 -16.45 -20.58
C LEU A 247 15.42 -15.89 -20.82
N ALA A 248 16.11 -15.46 -19.76
CA ALA A 248 17.51 -15.01 -19.85
C ALA A 248 18.43 -16.15 -20.33
N CYS A 249 18.31 -17.35 -19.76
CA CYS A 249 19.10 -18.52 -20.17
C CYS A 249 18.89 -18.87 -21.65
N LEU A 250 17.64 -18.86 -22.12
CA LEU A 250 17.31 -19.20 -23.51
C LEU A 250 17.85 -18.16 -24.48
N VAL A 251 17.65 -16.86 -24.18
CA VAL A 251 18.21 -15.79 -25.01
C VAL A 251 19.73 -15.88 -25.05
N ASP A 252 20.38 -16.06 -23.90
CA ASP A 252 21.83 -16.22 -23.80
C ASP A 252 22.34 -17.43 -24.60
N PHE A 253 21.68 -18.59 -24.46
CA PHE A 253 22.03 -19.81 -25.17
C PHE A 253 21.91 -19.66 -26.69
N PHE A 254 20.79 -19.10 -27.18
CA PHE A 254 20.61 -18.96 -28.62
C PHE A 254 21.49 -17.86 -29.22
N THR A 255 21.81 -16.80 -28.47
CA THR A 255 22.70 -15.74 -28.94
C THR A 255 24.16 -16.20 -29.02
N ASN A 256 24.60 -17.07 -28.09
CA ASN A 256 26.00 -17.51 -28.01
C ASN A 256 26.28 -18.88 -28.67
N SER A 257 25.26 -19.62 -29.08
CA SER A 257 25.43 -20.92 -29.74
C SER A 257 25.80 -20.76 -31.22
N SER A 258 26.83 -21.49 -31.67
CA SER A 258 27.29 -21.45 -33.07
C SER A 258 26.28 -21.99 -34.09
N GLU A 259 25.26 -22.73 -33.64
CA GLU A 259 24.21 -23.29 -34.50
C GLU A 259 23.14 -22.26 -34.87
N TYR A 260 23.10 -21.13 -34.14
CA TYR A 260 22.11 -20.10 -34.29
C TYR A 260 22.77 -18.80 -34.75
N THR A 261 22.04 -18.00 -35.51
CA THR A 261 22.45 -16.64 -35.87
C THR A 261 21.46 -15.66 -35.26
N GLU A 262 21.97 -14.73 -34.46
CA GLU A 262 21.17 -13.67 -33.86
C GLU A 262 20.57 -12.77 -34.96
N ASP A 263 19.29 -12.43 -34.80
CA ASP A 263 18.60 -11.40 -35.57
C ASP A 263 18.00 -10.40 -34.57
N ARG A 264 17.64 -9.21 -35.04
CA ARG A 264 17.17 -8.12 -34.18
C ARG A 264 15.91 -8.48 -33.38
N THR A 265 15.08 -9.41 -33.86
CA THR A 265 13.80 -9.79 -33.23
C THR A 265 13.69 -11.27 -32.91
N GLY A 266 14.79 -12.01 -32.94
CA GLY A 266 14.82 -13.45 -32.68
C GLY A 266 16.13 -14.08 -33.08
N VAL A 267 16.09 -15.38 -33.37
CA VAL A 267 17.26 -16.16 -33.77
C VAL A 267 16.92 -17.05 -34.96
N LYS A 268 17.91 -17.32 -35.80
CA LYS A 268 17.78 -18.19 -37.00
C LYS A 268 18.60 -19.47 -36.82
N ALA A 269 18.01 -20.60 -37.16
CA ALA A 269 18.68 -21.91 -37.26
C ALA A 269 18.45 -22.45 -38.68
N GLY A 270 19.41 -22.23 -39.58
CA GLY A 270 19.19 -22.46 -41.01
C GLY A 270 18.03 -21.61 -41.55
N GLU A 271 17.01 -22.26 -42.11
CA GLU A 271 15.79 -21.60 -42.64
C GLU A 271 14.74 -21.31 -41.57
N LEU A 272 14.89 -21.85 -40.34
CA LEU A 272 13.94 -21.65 -39.27
C LEU A 272 14.21 -20.33 -38.55
N PHE A 273 13.21 -19.45 -38.49
CA PHE A 273 13.24 -18.23 -37.68
C PHE A 273 12.40 -18.39 -36.42
N MET A 274 13.03 -18.18 -35.26
CA MET A 274 12.37 -18.18 -33.95
C MET A 274 12.38 -16.77 -33.38
N SER A 275 11.23 -16.10 -33.39
CA SER A 275 11.10 -14.79 -32.76
C SER A 275 11.20 -14.89 -31.23
N PHE A 276 11.66 -13.83 -30.56
CA PHE A 276 11.64 -13.80 -29.10
C PHE A 276 10.22 -13.88 -28.52
N ASN A 277 9.22 -13.38 -29.25
CA ASN A 277 7.81 -13.55 -28.89
C ASN A 277 7.37 -15.01 -28.91
N SER A 278 7.73 -15.78 -29.94
CA SER A 278 7.42 -17.22 -29.99
C SER A 278 8.12 -17.98 -28.87
N ILE A 279 9.39 -17.67 -28.58
CA ILE A 279 10.12 -18.29 -27.46
C ILE A 279 9.42 -17.99 -26.14
N PHE A 280 9.04 -16.73 -25.91
CA PHE A 280 8.27 -16.34 -24.73
C PHE A 280 6.93 -17.07 -24.62
N GLN A 281 6.18 -17.20 -25.72
CA GLN A 281 4.92 -17.94 -25.74
C GLN A 281 5.12 -19.42 -25.41
N ASP A 282 6.20 -20.05 -25.87
CA ASP A 282 6.52 -21.43 -25.53
C ASP A 282 6.83 -21.58 -24.04
N VAL A 283 7.66 -20.69 -23.49
CA VAL A 283 7.97 -20.66 -22.05
C VAL A 283 6.70 -20.46 -21.24
N ARG A 284 5.85 -19.49 -21.58
CA ARG A 284 4.57 -19.26 -20.91
C ARG A 284 3.66 -20.49 -20.95
N ARG A 285 3.53 -21.12 -22.12
CA ARG A 285 2.74 -22.36 -22.26
C ARG A 285 3.32 -23.50 -21.43
N ALA A 286 4.64 -23.63 -21.35
CA ALA A 286 5.30 -24.64 -20.54
C ALA A 286 5.08 -24.38 -19.04
N VAL A 287 5.23 -23.14 -18.58
CA VAL A 287 4.95 -22.72 -17.19
C VAL A 287 3.50 -23.01 -16.82
N ASP A 288 2.54 -22.59 -17.66
CA ASP A 288 1.11 -22.83 -17.41
C ASP A 288 0.79 -24.33 -17.39
N TRP A 289 1.38 -25.10 -18.31
CA TRP A 289 1.23 -26.56 -18.32
C TRP A 289 1.76 -27.18 -17.03
N VAL A 290 2.95 -26.79 -16.58
CA VAL A 290 3.57 -27.30 -15.34
C VAL A 290 2.71 -27.00 -14.10
N HIS A 291 2.08 -25.82 -14.04
CA HIS A 291 1.23 -25.43 -12.90
C HIS A 291 -0.17 -26.07 -12.91
N ILE A 292 -0.74 -26.32 -14.09
CA ILE A 292 -2.12 -26.80 -14.22
C ILE A 292 -2.19 -28.32 -14.40
N GLN A 293 -1.33 -28.89 -15.24
CA GLN A 293 -1.37 -30.29 -15.67
C GLN A 293 -0.13 -31.09 -15.26
N GLY A 294 0.98 -30.42 -15.01
CA GLY A 294 2.26 -31.05 -14.71
C GLY A 294 2.42 -31.50 -13.26
N ASP A 295 3.63 -31.95 -12.96
CA ASP A 295 3.96 -32.58 -11.68
C ASP A 295 4.33 -31.59 -10.57
N LEU A 296 4.28 -30.27 -10.79
CA LEU A 296 4.68 -29.27 -9.79
C LEU A 296 3.91 -29.46 -8.48
N LYS A 297 2.58 -29.40 -8.54
CA LYS A 297 1.71 -29.59 -7.37
C LYS A 297 1.92 -30.96 -6.70
N LYS A 298 2.14 -31.99 -7.50
CA LYS A 298 2.35 -33.37 -7.02
C LYS A 298 3.66 -33.48 -6.24
N ARG A 299 4.79 -33.06 -6.82
CA ARG A 299 6.12 -33.09 -6.18
C ARG A 299 6.18 -32.18 -4.95
N THR A 300 5.50 -31.03 -4.98
CA THR A 300 5.37 -30.14 -3.82
C THR A 300 4.69 -30.84 -2.64
N VAL A 301 3.58 -31.54 -2.91
CA VAL A 301 2.81 -32.27 -1.89
C VAL A 301 3.57 -33.49 -1.34
N GLU A 302 4.39 -34.13 -2.15
CA GLU A 302 5.22 -35.27 -1.73
C GLU A 302 6.29 -34.86 -0.71
N ASN A 303 6.71 -33.60 -0.68
CA ASN A 303 7.72 -33.09 0.26
C ASN A 303 7.41 -31.67 0.76
N LEU A 304 6.27 -31.50 1.44
CA LEU A 304 5.77 -30.20 1.88
C LEU A 304 6.74 -29.48 2.83
N ASP A 305 7.38 -30.19 3.75
CA ASP A 305 8.34 -29.59 4.69
C ASP A 305 9.55 -28.99 3.96
N TYR A 306 9.92 -29.49 2.79
CA TYR A 306 11.03 -28.94 2.01
C TYR A 306 10.63 -27.70 1.22
N TYR A 307 9.37 -27.57 0.83
CA TYR A 307 8.90 -26.50 -0.07
C TYR A 307 8.06 -25.41 0.58
N VAL A 308 7.40 -25.66 1.72
CA VAL A 308 6.44 -24.73 2.33
C VAL A 308 6.90 -24.35 3.73
N LYS A 309 6.88 -23.06 4.05
CA LYS A 309 7.18 -22.57 5.40
C LYS A 309 5.97 -22.77 6.31
N LYS A 310 6.20 -23.34 7.49
CA LYS A 310 5.24 -23.35 8.60
C LYS A 310 5.57 -22.23 9.58
N ASP A 311 4.56 -21.45 9.98
CA ASP A 311 4.71 -20.45 11.05
C ASP A 311 3.64 -20.69 12.14
N PRO A 312 4.05 -21.01 13.39
CA PRO A 312 3.11 -21.33 14.47
C PRO A 312 2.25 -20.12 14.90
N ARG A 313 2.56 -18.90 14.45
CA ARG A 313 1.75 -17.72 14.73
C ARG A 313 0.48 -17.66 13.88
N LEU A 314 0.43 -18.39 12.76
CA LEU A 314 -0.67 -18.34 11.79
C LEU A 314 -2.04 -18.64 12.43
N PRO A 315 -2.24 -19.78 13.12
CA PRO A 315 -3.53 -20.09 13.76
C PRO A 315 -3.96 -19.02 14.78
N MET A 316 -2.99 -18.50 15.53
CA MET A 316 -3.23 -17.47 16.55
C MET A 316 -3.68 -16.14 15.93
N VAL A 317 -3.02 -15.68 14.86
CA VAL A 317 -3.39 -14.41 14.20
C VAL A 317 -4.81 -14.48 13.64
N LEU A 318 -5.16 -15.56 12.95
CA LEU A 318 -6.52 -15.73 12.40
C LEU A 318 -7.58 -15.81 13.49
N ALA A 319 -7.29 -16.50 14.60
CA ALA A 319 -8.20 -16.54 15.74
C ALA A 319 -8.40 -15.15 16.36
N ARG A 320 -7.33 -14.36 16.55
CA ARG A 320 -7.43 -13.01 17.11
C ARG A 320 -8.20 -12.04 16.20
N ILE A 321 -8.10 -12.19 14.88
CA ILE A 321 -8.94 -11.43 13.93
C ILE A 321 -10.42 -11.73 14.19
N ARG A 322 -10.78 -13.01 14.37
CA ARG A 322 -12.17 -13.40 14.64
C ARG A 322 -12.65 -12.98 16.03
N GLU A 323 -11.77 -13.06 17.04
CA GLU A 323 -12.04 -12.57 18.40
C GLU A 323 -12.32 -11.05 18.41
N SER A 324 -11.83 -10.28 17.43
CA SER A 324 -12.17 -8.85 17.29
C SER A 324 -13.58 -8.60 16.75
N GLY A 325 -14.34 -9.64 16.41
CA GLY A 325 -15.67 -9.55 15.82
C GLY A 325 -15.68 -9.48 14.29
N ALA A 326 -14.51 -9.47 13.65
CA ALA A 326 -14.41 -9.49 12.19
C ALA A 326 -14.56 -10.92 11.63
N LYS A 327 -15.02 -11.02 10.39
CA LYS A 327 -15.12 -12.28 9.65
C LYS A 327 -13.90 -12.49 8.78
N VAL A 328 -13.52 -13.75 8.58
CA VAL A 328 -12.34 -14.14 7.80
C VAL A 328 -12.76 -14.98 6.60
N PHE A 329 -12.21 -14.70 5.43
CA PHE A 329 -12.45 -15.52 4.24
C PHE A 329 -11.17 -15.85 3.47
N LEU A 330 -11.17 -17.03 2.85
CA LEU A 330 -10.14 -17.44 1.88
C LEU A 330 -10.67 -17.21 0.46
N LEU A 331 -9.86 -16.62 -0.39
CA LEU A 331 -10.14 -16.41 -1.81
C LEU A 331 -8.88 -16.69 -2.62
N THR A 332 -8.75 -17.91 -3.14
CA THR A 332 -7.55 -18.37 -3.83
C THR A 332 -7.82 -18.85 -5.26
N ASN A 333 -6.80 -18.72 -6.12
CA ASN A 333 -6.83 -19.27 -7.49
C ASN A 333 -6.58 -20.78 -7.53
N SER A 334 -6.00 -21.34 -6.48
CA SER A 334 -5.72 -22.78 -6.37
C SER A 334 -7.01 -23.60 -6.26
N ASP A 335 -6.97 -24.84 -6.77
CA ASP A 335 -8.08 -25.78 -6.66
C ASP A 335 -8.22 -26.31 -5.22
N TYR A 336 -9.37 -26.93 -4.92
CA TYR A 336 -9.64 -27.43 -3.57
C TYR A 336 -8.65 -28.50 -3.10
N ASN A 337 -8.30 -29.47 -3.94
CA ASN A 337 -7.49 -30.61 -3.52
C ASN A 337 -6.08 -30.17 -3.13
N PHE A 338 -5.48 -29.31 -3.96
CA PHE A 338 -4.19 -28.71 -3.65
C PHE A 338 -4.28 -27.80 -2.41
N SER A 339 -5.27 -26.91 -2.37
CA SER A 339 -5.46 -26.01 -1.23
C SER A 339 -5.65 -26.77 0.08
N ASN A 340 -6.44 -27.85 0.09
CA ASN A 340 -6.68 -28.64 1.28
C ASN A 340 -5.38 -29.29 1.80
N LYS A 341 -4.49 -29.77 0.93
CA LYS A 341 -3.20 -30.37 1.34
C LYS A 341 -2.24 -29.32 1.90
N ILE A 342 -2.08 -28.18 1.21
CA ILE A 342 -1.22 -27.07 1.65
C ILE A 342 -1.73 -26.50 2.98
N MET A 343 -3.03 -26.21 3.07
CA MET A 343 -3.64 -25.64 4.27
C MET A 343 -3.60 -26.63 5.44
N THR A 344 -3.85 -27.92 5.21
CA THR A 344 -3.70 -28.93 6.27
C THR A 344 -2.27 -28.94 6.81
N HIS A 345 -1.27 -28.85 5.92
CA HIS A 345 0.13 -28.83 6.34
C HIS A 345 0.50 -27.56 7.12
N ILE A 346 0.17 -26.36 6.65
CA ILE A 346 0.57 -25.12 7.36
C ILE A 346 -0.18 -24.90 8.68
N PHE A 347 -1.27 -25.65 8.94
CA PHE A 347 -1.98 -25.67 10.23
C PHE A 347 -1.69 -26.93 11.07
N ASP A 348 -0.88 -27.86 10.56
CA ASP A 348 -0.49 -29.09 11.26
C ASP A 348 0.51 -28.77 12.37
N PHE A 349 -0.06 -28.41 13.51
CA PHE A 349 0.56 -28.17 14.81
C PHE A 349 -0.18 -28.98 15.88
N PRO A 350 0.48 -29.39 16.98
CA PRO A 350 -0.13 -30.17 18.05
C PRO A 350 -1.21 -29.41 18.86
N HIS A 351 -1.41 -28.14 18.56
CA HIS A 351 -2.35 -27.25 19.24
C HIS A 351 -3.15 -26.41 18.23
N GLY A 352 -4.23 -25.80 18.71
CA GLY A 352 -5.04 -24.83 17.97
C GLY A 352 -4.41 -23.43 17.95
N ALA A 353 -5.25 -22.40 18.12
CA ALA A 353 -4.80 -21.01 18.13
C ALA A 353 -3.89 -20.65 19.32
N LYS A 354 -4.07 -21.35 20.43
CA LYS A 354 -3.28 -21.22 21.66
C LYS A 354 -2.67 -22.58 22.00
N PRO A 355 -1.50 -22.65 22.64
CA PRO A 355 -0.87 -23.92 23.01
C PRO A 355 -1.75 -24.84 23.86
N GLU A 356 -2.70 -24.29 24.61
CA GLU A 356 -3.63 -25.01 25.48
C GLU A 356 -4.87 -25.54 24.75
N GLU A 357 -5.13 -25.08 23.52
CA GLU A 357 -6.27 -25.50 22.73
C GLU A 357 -5.93 -26.73 21.88
N PRO A 358 -6.87 -27.68 21.69
CA PRO A 358 -6.63 -28.83 20.81
C PRO A 358 -6.47 -28.37 19.36
N HIS A 359 -5.73 -29.18 18.58
CA HIS A 359 -5.62 -29.01 17.13
C HIS A 359 -7.01 -28.88 16.47
N ARG A 360 -7.12 -28.03 15.45
CA ARG A 360 -8.36 -27.77 14.71
C ARG A 360 -8.10 -27.79 13.21
N ASP A 361 -9.09 -28.28 12.47
CA ASP A 361 -9.07 -28.23 11.00
C ASP A 361 -8.98 -26.78 10.50
N TRP A 362 -8.09 -26.54 9.53
CA TRP A 362 -7.85 -25.23 8.94
C TRP A 362 -9.12 -24.53 8.46
N LYS A 363 -10.12 -25.28 7.97
CA LYS A 363 -11.40 -24.75 7.47
C LYS A 363 -12.16 -23.99 8.56
N THR A 364 -11.98 -24.37 9.83
CA THR A 364 -12.67 -23.75 10.97
C THR A 364 -12.16 -22.35 11.30
N TYR A 365 -11.02 -21.94 10.75
CA TYR A 365 -10.46 -20.58 10.89
C TYR A 365 -11.08 -19.59 9.91
N PHE A 366 -11.88 -20.04 8.95
CA PHE A 366 -12.49 -19.22 7.91
C PHE A 366 -14.02 -19.31 7.99
N ASP A 367 -14.69 -18.16 7.89
CA ASP A 367 -16.14 -18.09 7.82
C ASP A 367 -16.64 -18.39 6.39
N VAL A 368 -15.83 -18.08 5.37
CA VAL A 368 -16.10 -18.40 3.96
C VAL A 368 -14.82 -18.86 3.26
N ILE A 369 -14.92 -19.89 2.43
CA ILE A 369 -13.80 -20.43 1.66
C ILE A 369 -14.18 -20.48 0.18
N VAL A 370 -13.42 -19.77 -0.65
CA VAL A 370 -13.59 -19.75 -2.11
C VAL A 370 -12.27 -20.15 -2.78
N VAL A 371 -12.32 -21.25 -3.52
CA VAL A 371 -11.22 -21.78 -4.35
C VAL A 371 -11.48 -21.50 -5.83
N ASP A 372 -10.52 -21.78 -6.71
CA ASP A 372 -10.62 -21.55 -8.16
C ASP A 372 -11.18 -20.16 -8.53
N ALA A 373 -10.81 -19.12 -7.78
CA ALA A 373 -11.40 -17.79 -7.94
C ALA A 373 -11.13 -17.17 -9.33
N ARG A 374 -10.06 -17.58 -9.99
CA ARG A 374 -9.57 -17.05 -11.28
C ARG A 374 -9.33 -15.53 -11.27
N LYS A 375 -8.78 -15.00 -10.19
CA LYS A 375 -8.31 -13.60 -10.12
C LYS A 375 -7.32 -13.34 -11.27
N PRO A 376 -7.42 -12.20 -11.99
CA PRO A 376 -8.26 -11.03 -11.70
C PRO A 376 -9.71 -11.10 -12.21
N LEU A 377 -10.09 -12.14 -12.96
CA LEU A 377 -11.45 -12.28 -13.54
C LEU A 377 -12.53 -12.18 -12.47
N PHE A 378 -12.28 -12.74 -11.28
CA PHE A 378 -13.14 -12.65 -10.10
C PHE A 378 -13.63 -11.22 -9.80
N PHE A 379 -12.76 -10.22 -9.93
CA PHE A 379 -13.09 -8.83 -9.59
C PHE A 379 -13.93 -8.13 -10.67
N GLY A 380 -13.93 -8.67 -11.89
CA GLY A 380 -14.75 -8.26 -13.02
C GLY A 380 -16.05 -9.07 -13.10
N GLU A 381 -16.24 -9.78 -14.22
CA GLU A 381 -17.41 -10.64 -14.49
C GLU A 381 -17.43 -11.92 -13.65
N GLY A 382 -16.26 -12.43 -13.28
CA GLY A 382 -16.10 -13.68 -12.53
C GLY A 382 -16.55 -14.92 -13.29
N THR A 383 -16.90 -15.96 -12.54
CA THR A 383 -17.39 -17.24 -13.05
C THR A 383 -18.63 -17.68 -12.28
N ILE A 384 -19.24 -18.79 -12.68
CA ILE A 384 -20.37 -19.39 -11.96
C ILE A 384 -19.90 -19.88 -10.58
N LEU A 385 -20.57 -19.44 -9.52
CA LEU A 385 -20.31 -19.93 -8.16
C LEU A 385 -20.87 -21.35 -7.99
N ARG A 386 -19.99 -22.28 -7.62
CA ARG A 386 -20.34 -23.69 -7.36
C ARG A 386 -19.93 -24.08 -5.95
N GLN A 387 -20.55 -25.13 -5.43
CA GLN A 387 -20.16 -25.75 -4.16
C GLN A 387 -19.21 -26.91 -4.45
N VAL A 388 -18.16 -27.01 -3.65
CA VAL A 388 -17.22 -28.14 -3.68
C VAL A 388 -17.74 -29.24 -2.76
N ASP A 389 -17.72 -30.47 -3.22
CA ASP A 389 -17.81 -31.64 -2.37
C ASP A 389 -16.44 -31.87 -1.71
N THR A 390 -16.35 -31.67 -0.40
CA THR A 390 -15.09 -31.75 0.35
C THR A 390 -14.56 -33.18 0.49
N GLU A 391 -15.39 -34.21 0.28
CA GLU A 391 -14.96 -35.61 0.36
C GLU A 391 -14.25 -36.04 -0.93
N THR A 392 -14.81 -35.64 -2.09
CA THR A 392 -14.30 -36.03 -3.41
C THR A 392 -13.42 -34.97 -4.06
N GLY A 393 -13.52 -33.72 -3.60
CA GLY A 393 -12.93 -32.53 -4.23
C GLY A 393 -13.62 -32.11 -5.53
N ALA A 394 -14.71 -32.77 -5.93
CA ALA A 394 -15.43 -32.47 -7.16
C ALA A 394 -16.40 -31.30 -6.97
N LEU A 395 -16.73 -30.62 -8.07
CA LEU A 395 -17.75 -29.57 -8.06
C LEU A 395 -19.14 -30.20 -8.13
N LYS A 396 -20.02 -29.85 -7.20
CA LYS A 396 -21.43 -30.27 -7.25
C LYS A 396 -22.10 -29.74 -8.52
N ILE A 397 -22.98 -30.57 -9.10
CA ILE A 397 -23.75 -30.20 -10.28
C ILE A 397 -24.81 -29.18 -9.87
N GLY A 398 -24.75 -27.98 -10.46
CA GLY A 398 -25.70 -26.88 -10.23
C GLY A 398 -25.02 -25.58 -9.78
N THR A 399 -25.68 -24.46 -10.01
CA THR A 399 -25.28 -23.15 -9.49
C THR A 399 -25.71 -23.03 -8.04
N HIS A 400 -24.84 -22.55 -7.16
CA HIS A 400 -25.24 -22.26 -5.79
C HIS A 400 -26.13 -21.01 -5.75
N MET A 401 -27.41 -21.18 -5.43
CA MET A 401 -28.42 -20.10 -5.41
C MET A 401 -28.80 -19.64 -3.99
N GLY A 402 -28.28 -20.31 -2.94
CA GLY A 402 -28.59 -20.01 -1.53
C GLY A 402 -27.57 -19.06 -0.88
N PRO A 403 -27.78 -18.66 0.39
CA PRO A 403 -26.78 -17.92 1.15
C PRO A 403 -25.55 -18.79 1.44
N LEU A 404 -24.39 -18.15 1.66
CA LEU A 404 -23.17 -18.84 2.05
C LEU A 404 -23.36 -19.51 3.42
N GLN A 405 -23.05 -20.81 3.49
CA GLN A 405 -23.22 -21.62 4.68
C GLN A 405 -21.86 -21.85 5.36
N PRO A 406 -21.79 -21.75 6.70
CA PRO A 406 -20.57 -22.08 7.44
C PRO A 406 -20.09 -23.51 7.16
N GLY A 407 -18.78 -23.68 7.04
CA GLY A 407 -18.15 -24.99 6.81
C GLY A 407 -18.27 -25.52 5.37
N GLN A 408 -18.93 -24.79 4.47
CA GLN A 408 -18.97 -25.13 3.05
C GLN A 408 -17.82 -24.46 2.29
N VAL A 409 -17.38 -25.13 1.23
CA VAL A 409 -16.34 -24.63 0.33
C VAL A 409 -16.97 -24.33 -1.03
N TYR A 410 -16.61 -23.18 -1.59
CA TYR A 410 -17.12 -22.69 -2.85
C TYR A 410 -16.00 -22.61 -3.89
N SER A 411 -16.36 -22.68 -5.17
CA SER A 411 -15.43 -22.60 -6.30
C SER A 411 -15.93 -21.56 -7.31
N GLY A 412 -15.04 -20.71 -7.79
CA GLY A 412 -15.33 -19.67 -8.77
C GLY A 412 -16.10 -18.47 -8.18
N GLY A 413 -17.15 -18.03 -8.87
CA GLY A 413 -17.93 -16.86 -8.48
C GLY A 413 -17.38 -15.53 -8.98
N SER A 414 -17.99 -14.44 -8.52
CA SER A 414 -17.55 -13.07 -8.77
C SER A 414 -17.55 -12.25 -7.48
N CYS A 415 -16.77 -11.19 -7.45
CA CYS A 415 -16.67 -10.30 -6.29
C CYS A 415 -18.02 -9.67 -5.96
N GLU A 416 -18.86 -9.37 -6.95
CA GLU A 416 -20.19 -8.79 -6.75
C GLU A 416 -21.12 -9.77 -6.03
N VAL A 417 -21.20 -11.00 -6.53
CA VAL A 417 -21.99 -12.07 -5.92
C VAL A 417 -21.48 -12.37 -4.50
N PHE A 418 -20.16 -12.46 -4.33
CA PHE A 418 -19.53 -12.68 -3.04
C PHE A 418 -19.85 -11.57 -2.03
N THR A 419 -19.71 -10.31 -2.45
CA THR A 419 -19.98 -9.13 -1.60
C THR A 419 -21.45 -9.08 -1.17
N ASN A 420 -22.37 -9.44 -2.07
CA ASN A 420 -23.80 -9.53 -1.75
C ASN A 420 -24.09 -10.62 -0.70
N PHE A 421 -23.41 -11.76 -0.78
CA PHE A 421 -23.61 -12.82 0.19
C PHE A 421 -23.06 -12.48 1.58
N ILE A 422 -21.95 -11.75 1.66
CA ILE A 422 -21.38 -11.33 2.95
C ILE A 422 -21.98 -10.02 3.46
N ASN A 423 -22.77 -9.33 2.64
CA ASN A 423 -23.35 -8.00 2.90
C ASN A 423 -22.31 -6.97 3.35
N ALA A 424 -21.18 -6.91 2.64
CA ALA A 424 -20.07 -6.00 2.91
C ALA A 424 -20.11 -4.78 1.99
N LYS A 425 -19.73 -3.60 2.50
CA LYS A 425 -19.36 -2.46 1.65
C LYS A 425 -17.88 -2.56 1.29
N GLY A 426 -17.45 -1.92 0.20
CA GLY A 426 -16.06 -2.05 -0.27
C GLY A 426 -15.01 -1.75 0.80
N LYS A 427 -15.18 -0.66 1.56
CA LYS A 427 -14.25 -0.26 2.63
C LYS A 427 -14.28 -1.17 3.87
N ASP A 428 -15.30 -1.99 4.05
CA ASP A 428 -15.40 -2.95 5.16
C ASP A 428 -14.41 -4.12 5.00
N VAL A 429 -13.86 -4.31 3.78
CA VAL A 429 -13.00 -5.44 3.42
C VAL A 429 -11.54 -5.02 3.35
N LEU A 430 -10.68 -5.73 4.09
CA LEU A 430 -9.24 -5.71 3.90
C LEU A 430 -8.81 -7.01 3.20
N TYR A 431 -8.38 -6.89 1.95
CA TYR A 431 -7.87 -8.03 1.18
C TYR A 431 -6.35 -8.09 1.21
N ILE A 432 -5.83 -9.25 1.58
CA ILE A 432 -4.42 -9.54 1.82
C ILE A 432 -3.95 -10.53 0.75
N GLY A 433 -2.95 -10.14 -0.04
CA GLY A 433 -2.41 -10.94 -1.14
C GLY A 433 -1.00 -10.49 -1.54
N ASP A 434 -0.29 -11.29 -2.33
CA ASP A 434 1.06 -11.00 -2.83
C ASP A 434 1.05 -10.49 -4.28
N HIS A 435 -0.03 -10.78 -5.04
CA HIS A 435 -0.11 -10.42 -6.44
C HIS A 435 -0.56 -8.96 -6.61
N ILE A 436 0.41 -8.06 -6.82
CA ILE A 436 0.17 -6.60 -6.96
C ILE A 436 -0.92 -6.24 -7.98
N PHE A 437 -1.00 -6.97 -9.10
CA PHE A 437 -2.02 -6.74 -10.11
C PHE A 437 -3.32 -7.49 -9.83
N GLY A 438 -3.23 -8.81 -9.67
CA GLY A 438 -4.37 -9.72 -9.51
C GLY A 438 -5.19 -9.43 -8.26
N ASP A 439 -4.52 -9.21 -7.13
CA ASP A 439 -5.17 -9.08 -5.82
C ASP A 439 -5.37 -7.62 -5.42
N ILE A 440 -4.34 -6.79 -5.60
CA ILE A 440 -4.31 -5.44 -5.00
C ILE A 440 -4.89 -4.39 -5.96
N LEU A 441 -4.34 -4.27 -7.17
CA LEU A 441 -4.77 -3.24 -8.12
C LEU A 441 -6.23 -3.39 -8.52
N LYS A 442 -6.68 -4.61 -8.85
CA LYS A 442 -8.03 -4.86 -9.34
C LYS A 442 -9.09 -4.74 -8.24
N SER A 443 -8.82 -5.24 -7.03
CA SER A 443 -9.72 -5.06 -5.88
C SER A 443 -9.88 -3.58 -5.49
N LYS A 444 -8.78 -2.82 -5.48
CA LYS A 444 -8.78 -1.39 -5.17
C LYS A 444 -9.54 -0.57 -6.22
N LYS A 445 -9.20 -0.74 -7.50
CA LYS A 445 -9.77 0.08 -8.60
C LYS A 445 -11.24 -0.22 -8.89
N ILE A 446 -11.62 -1.50 -8.87
CA ILE A 446 -12.96 -1.89 -9.32
C ILE A 446 -13.96 -1.85 -8.17
N ARG A 447 -13.55 -2.22 -6.94
CA ARG A 447 -14.47 -2.47 -5.82
C ARG A 447 -14.20 -1.59 -4.59
N GLY A 448 -13.11 -0.84 -4.57
CA GLY A 448 -12.78 0.06 -3.47
C GLY A 448 -12.40 -0.68 -2.17
N TRP A 449 -11.96 -1.93 -2.26
CA TRP A 449 -11.48 -2.69 -1.10
C TRP A 449 -10.24 -2.04 -0.50
N ARG A 450 -10.07 -2.18 0.81
CA ARG A 450 -8.81 -1.89 1.49
C ARG A 450 -7.82 -3.01 1.17
N THR A 451 -6.54 -2.68 1.06
CA THR A 451 -5.55 -3.61 0.51
C THR A 451 -4.30 -3.73 1.38
N PHE A 452 -3.86 -4.96 1.57
CA PHE A 452 -2.59 -5.30 2.21
C PHE A 452 -1.75 -6.13 1.23
N LEU A 453 -0.58 -5.63 0.85
CA LEU A 453 0.34 -6.36 0.00
C LEU A 453 1.38 -7.11 0.84
N VAL A 454 1.49 -8.43 0.64
CA VAL A 454 2.58 -9.24 1.16
C VAL A 454 3.75 -9.19 0.18
N VAL A 455 4.94 -8.85 0.66
CA VAL A 455 6.19 -8.76 -0.13
C VAL A 455 7.28 -9.54 0.60
N PRO A 456 7.38 -10.87 0.44
CA PRO A 456 8.35 -11.69 1.17
C PRO A 456 9.80 -11.21 1.02
N GLU A 457 10.16 -10.67 -0.15
CA GLU A 457 11.49 -10.15 -0.46
C GLU A 457 11.87 -8.95 0.42
N LEU A 458 10.90 -8.30 1.06
CA LEU A 458 11.11 -7.13 1.90
C LEU A 458 12.03 -7.42 3.10
N VAL A 459 12.11 -8.66 3.58
CA VAL A 459 13.04 -9.02 4.66
C VAL A 459 14.49 -8.78 4.25
N GLN A 460 14.87 -9.30 3.08
CA GLN A 460 16.22 -9.12 2.53
C GLN A 460 16.45 -7.66 2.14
N GLU A 461 15.45 -7.02 1.54
CA GLU A 461 15.53 -5.60 1.17
C GLU A 461 15.80 -4.70 2.37
N LEU A 462 15.11 -4.94 3.49
CA LEU A 462 15.31 -4.19 4.74
C LEU A 462 16.69 -4.43 5.33
N HIS A 463 17.18 -5.67 5.31
CA HIS A 463 18.52 -6.00 5.79
C HIS A 463 19.60 -5.29 4.97
N VAL A 464 19.55 -5.36 3.64
CA VAL A 464 20.51 -4.66 2.78
C VAL A 464 20.37 -3.14 2.92
N TRP A 465 19.15 -2.61 3.04
CA TRP A 465 18.90 -1.19 3.24
C TRP A 465 19.53 -0.66 4.53
N THR A 466 19.45 -1.41 5.63
CA THR A 466 20.08 -1.02 6.90
C THR A 466 21.60 -1.16 6.85
N ASP A 467 22.10 -2.29 6.34
CA ASP A 467 23.51 -2.64 6.37
C ASP A 467 24.35 -1.81 5.38
N LYS A 468 23.74 -1.39 4.27
CA LYS A 468 24.39 -0.63 3.20
C LYS A 468 23.89 0.82 3.12
N CYS A 469 23.31 1.34 4.20
CA CYS A 469 22.79 2.70 4.28
C CYS A 469 23.81 3.79 3.87
N GLN A 470 25.11 3.51 4.04
CA GLN A 470 26.21 4.38 3.61
C GLN A 470 26.16 4.74 2.11
N PHE A 471 25.82 3.79 1.23
CA PHE A 471 25.76 4.04 -0.22
C PHE A 471 24.60 4.97 -0.55
N PHE A 472 23.47 4.82 0.14
CA PHE A 472 22.33 5.70 -0.03
C PHE A 472 22.63 7.12 0.47
N ALA A 473 23.30 7.25 1.63
CA ALA A 473 23.74 8.54 2.16
C ALA A 473 24.75 9.23 1.23
N GLU A 474 25.71 8.48 0.68
CA GLU A 474 26.67 8.99 -0.30
C GLU A 474 25.95 9.45 -1.58
N LEU A 475 25.00 8.66 -2.10
CA LEU A 475 24.21 9.04 -3.27
C LEU A 475 23.42 10.34 -3.03
N GLN A 476 22.79 10.47 -1.85
CA GLN A 476 22.08 11.70 -1.48
C GLN A 476 23.03 12.90 -1.38
N GLN A 477 24.24 12.71 -0.84
CA GLN A 477 25.24 13.76 -0.79
C GLN A 477 25.68 14.21 -2.19
N LEU A 478 25.90 13.27 -3.11
CA LEU A 478 26.27 13.57 -4.50
C LEU A 478 25.14 14.32 -5.24
N ASP A 479 23.87 13.95 -4.98
CA ASP A 479 22.71 14.67 -5.52
C ASP A 479 22.61 16.11 -4.97
N CYS A 480 22.89 16.32 -3.68
CA CYS A 480 22.96 17.66 -3.10
C CYS A 480 24.10 18.50 -3.72
N GLN A 481 25.30 17.92 -3.88
CA GLN A 481 26.42 18.59 -4.54
C GLN A 481 26.06 19.00 -5.98
N LEU A 482 25.34 18.15 -6.70
CA LEU A 482 24.84 18.47 -8.04
C LEU A 482 23.90 19.67 -7.99
N GLY A 483 22.97 19.70 -7.03
CA GLY A 483 22.07 20.84 -6.79
C GLY A 483 22.83 22.15 -6.51
N ASP A 484 23.84 22.10 -5.63
CA ASP A 484 24.63 23.28 -5.25
C ASP A 484 25.42 23.89 -6.42
N MET A 485 25.89 23.06 -7.37
CA MET A 485 26.56 23.54 -8.59
C MET A 485 25.64 24.38 -9.49
N TYR A 486 24.33 24.10 -9.48
CA TYR A 486 23.33 24.80 -10.30
C TYR A 486 22.57 25.90 -9.53
N LYS A 487 22.63 25.91 -8.20
CA LYS A 487 21.78 26.73 -7.31
C LYS A 487 21.79 28.23 -7.63
N ASN A 488 22.94 28.78 -7.97
CA ASN A 488 23.12 30.22 -8.23
C ASN A 488 23.18 30.55 -9.74
N LEU A 489 22.85 29.60 -10.60
CA LEU A 489 22.79 29.82 -12.04
C LEU A 489 21.39 30.26 -12.43
N ASP A 490 21.30 31.32 -13.23
CA ASP A 490 20.07 31.83 -13.79
C ASP A 490 20.02 31.63 -15.32
N SER A 491 18.94 32.09 -15.95
CA SER A 491 18.74 31.94 -17.40
C SER A 491 19.73 32.73 -18.26
N SER A 492 20.54 33.62 -17.67
CA SER A 492 21.57 34.40 -18.34
C SER A 492 22.93 33.71 -18.38
N ASN A 493 23.16 32.69 -17.54
CA ASN A 493 24.40 31.91 -17.53
C ASN A 493 24.56 31.08 -18.82
N LYS A 494 25.61 31.40 -19.60
CA LYS A 494 25.95 30.69 -20.85
C LYS A 494 26.93 29.53 -20.66
N GLU A 495 27.71 29.55 -19.57
CA GLU A 495 28.66 28.49 -19.24
C GLU A 495 27.99 27.41 -18.39
N LYS A 496 28.17 26.15 -18.80
CA LYS A 496 27.63 25.00 -18.09
C LYS A 496 28.70 24.44 -17.15
N PRO A 497 28.39 24.19 -15.87
CA PRO A 497 29.35 23.59 -14.96
C PRO A 497 29.69 22.16 -15.41
N ASP A 498 30.97 21.77 -15.30
CA ASP A 498 31.40 20.40 -15.61
C ASP A 498 30.99 19.43 -14.50
N ILE A 499 30.05 18.55 -14.84
CA ILE A 499 29.49 17.54 -13.93
C ILE A 499 29.96 16.12 -14.29
N SER A 500 30.95 15.98 -15.17
CA SER A 500 31.38 14.68 -15.69
C SER A 500 31.87 13.74 -14.60
N LYS A 501 32.71 14.26 -13.68
CA LYS A 501 33.22 13.51 -12.52
C LYS A 501 32.09 13.14 -11.56
N LEU A 502 31.23 14.10 -11.22
CA LEU A 502 30.11 13.88 -10.29
C LEU A 502 29.11 12.84 -10.84
N ARG A 503 28.77 12.94 -12.13
CA ARG A 503 27.94 11.94 -12.82
C ARG A 503 28.59 10.56 -12.84
N ALA A 504 29.92 10.47 -12.94
CA ALA A 504 30.62 9.19 -12.87
C ALA A 504 30.53 8.58 -11.46
N SER A 505 30.74 9.38 -10.42
CA SER A 505 30.59 8.95 -9.03
C SER A 505 29.16 8.50 -8.72
N ILE A 506 28.14 9.24 -9.17
CA ILE A 506 26.72 8.85 -8.99
C ILE A 506 26.46 7.49 -9.63
N ARG A 507 26.98 7.24 -10.84
CA ARG A 507 26.83 5.93 -11.52
C ARG A 507 27.54 4.81 -10.76
N ASP A 508 28.75 5.05 -10.28
CA ASP A 508 29.54 4.05 -9.54
C ASP A 508 28.87 3.66 -8.22
N VAL A 509 28.43 4.66 -7.43
CA VAL A 509 27.69 4.43 -6.18
C VAL A 509 26.36 3.74 -6.46
N THR A 510 25.63 4.16 -7.49
CA THR A 510 24.38 3.48 -7.91
C THR A 510 24.62 2.01 -8.24
N HIS A 511 25.67 1.71 -9.01
CA HIS A 511 26.03 0.33 -9.36
C HIS A 511 26.40 -0.49 -8.12
N LYS A 512 27.25 0.03 -7.23
CA LYS A 512 27.62 -0.64 -5.97
C LYS A 512 26.42 -0.90 -5.07
N MET A 513 25.51 0.07 -4.99
CA MET A 513 24.28 -0.06 -4.23
C MET A 513 23.37 -1.14 -4.81
N ASP A 514 23.15 -1.14 -6.13
CA ASP A 514 22.30 -2.13 -6.80
C ASP A 514 22.90 -3.53 -6.63
N MET A 515 24.20 -3.72 -6.85
CA MET A 515 24.88 -5.02 -6.67
C MET A 515 24.80 -5.58 -5.25
N ALA A 516 24.56 -4.75 -4.23
CA ALA A 516 24.37 -5.23 -2.87
C ALA A 516 23.05 -5.98 -2.66
N TYR A 517 22.06 -5.77 -3.55
CA TYR A 517 20.78 -6.50 -3.53
C TYR A 517 20.79 -7.76 -4.40
N GLY A 518 21.57 -7.75 -5.49
CA GLY A 518 21.63 -8.82 -6.49
C GLY A 518 21.95 -8.27 -7.88
N MET A 519 22.04 -9.12 -8.90
CA MET A 519 22.46 -8.69 -10.24
C MET A 519 21.49 -7.68 -10.88
N MET A 520 20.20 -7.82 -10.61
CA MET A 520 19.17 -6.88 -11.08
C MET A 520 18.87 -5.74 -10.09
N GLY A 521 19.59 -5.66 -8.96
CA GLY A 521 19.39 -4.65 -7.92
C GLY A 521 18.10 -4.80 -7.11
N SER A 522 17.75 -3.77 -6.34
CA SER A 522 16.55 -3.77 -5.46
C SER A 522 15.24 -3.89 -6.26
N LEU A 523 14.26 -4.63 -5.75
CA LEU A 523 12.89 -4.68 -6.23
C LEU A 523 12.25 -3.28 -6.33
N PHE A 524 12.61 -2.38 -5.41
CA PHE A 524 11.96 -1.08 -5.28
C PHE A 524 12.67 0.06 -6.02
N ARG A 525 13.96 -0.08 -6.33
CA ARG A 525 14.74 1.02 -6.91
C ARG A 525 15.97 0.57 -7.70
N SER A 526 16.51 1.51 -8.47
CA SER A 526 17.88 1.52 -8.97
C SER A 526 18.48 2.88 -8.65
N GLY A 527 19.47 2.92 -7.75
CA GLY A 527 19.95 4.18 -7.19
C GLY A 527 18.84 5.00 -6.53
N SER A 528 18.71 6.26 -6.95
CA SER A 528 17.67 7.19 -6.47
C SER A 528 16.32 7.03 -7.17
N ARG A 529 16.23 6.20 -8.22
CA ARG A 529 15.03 6.05 -9.06
C ARG A 529 14.19 4.85 -8.62
N GLN A 530 12.91 5.09 -8.37
CA GLN A 530 11.95 4.04 -8.02
C GLN A 530 11.57 3.19 -9.23
N THR A 531 11.30 1.91 -9.01
CA THR A 531 10.81 0.98 -10.04
C THR A 531 9.32 1.15 -10.29
N PHE A 532 8.87 0.61 -11.42
CA PHE A 532 7.45 0.46 -11.72
C PHE A 532 6.71 -0.29 -10.61
N PHE A 533 7.28 -1.39 -10.10
CA PHE A 533 6.72 -2.14 -8.97
C PHE A 533 6.54 -1.24 -7.73
N SER A 534 7.57 -0.48 -7.32
CA SER A 534 7.48 0.46 -6.19
C SER A 534 6.32 1.46 -6.37
N SER A 535 6.16 2.00 -7.58
CA SER A 535 5.07 2.95 -7.85
C SER A 535 3.67 2.31 -7.71
N GLN A 536 3.53 1.04 -8.07
CA GLN A 536 2.28 0.29 -7.89
C GLN A 536 1.99 0.01 -6.42
N VAL A 537 3.03 -0.35 -5.64
CA VAL A 537 2.91 -0.54 -4.18
C VAL A 537 2.39 0.74 -3.53
N VAL A 538 3.06 1.88 -3.77
CA VAL A 538 2.66 3.18 -3.22
C VAL A 538 1.24 3.55 -3.63
N ARG A 539 0.86 3.30 -4.89
CA ARG A 539 -0.43 3.73 -5.43
C ARG A 539 -1.61 2.83 -5.03
N TYR A 540 -1.42 1.53 -4.90
CA TYR A 540 -2.53 0.57 -4.80
C TYR A 540 -2.59 -0.20 -3.48
N ALA A 541 -1.46 -0.45 -2.80
CA ALA A 541 -1.44 -1.14 -1.51
C ALA A 541 -1.62 -0.12 -0.37
N ASP A 542 -2.71 -0.17 0.39
CA ASP A 542 -2.90 0.73 1.54
C ASP A 542 -1.86 0.43 2.63
N LEU A 543 -1.66 -0.87 2.88
CA LEU A 543 -0.66 -1.43 3.78
C LEU A 543 0.25 -2.39 3.01
N TYR A 544 1.49 -2.57 3.46
CA TYR A 544 2.36 -3.64 2.99
C TYR A 544 3.34 -4.09 4.07
N ALA A 545 3.78 -5.34 4.01
CA ALA A 545 4.79 -5.89 4.91
C ALA A 545 5.45 -7.14 4.29
N ALA A 546 6.50 -7.63 4.95
CA ALA A 546 7.11 -8.91 4.60
C ALA A 546 6.15 -10.09 4.80
N THR A 547 5.33 -10.03 5.85
CA THR A 547 4.31 -11.03 6.16
C THR A 547 3.11 -10.35 6.81
N PHE A 548 1.90 -10.84 6.53
CA PHE A 548 0.69 -10.38 7.21
C PHE A 548 0.68 -10.76 8.70
N LEU A 549 1.47 -11.77 9.10
CA LEU A 549 1.57 -12.20 10.50
C LEU A 549 2.04 -11.09 11.43
N ASN A 550 2.61 -10.00 10.90
CA ASN A 550 2.93 -8.80 11.65
C ASN A 550 1.71 -8.15 12.34
N PHE A 551 0.47 -8.49 11.95
CA PHE A 551 -0.74 -8.10 12.70
C PHE A 551 -0.71 -8.50 14.16
N ILE A 552 0.02 -9.57 14.53
CA ILE A 552 0.21 -9.98 15.93
C ILE A 552 0.74 -8.85 16.83
N TYR A 553 1.48 -7.89 16.26
CA TYR A 553 2.12 -6.80 16.98
C TYR A 553 1.24 -5.53 17.07
N TYR A 554 0.03 -5.55 16.51
CA TYR A 554 -0.89 -4.42 16.47
C TYR A 554 -2.24 -4.81 17.11
N PRO A 555 -2.84 -3.96 17.95
CA PRO A 555 -4.22 -4.19 18.38
C PRO A 555 -5.18 -4.01 17.18
N PHE A 556 -6.30 -4.73 17.16
CA PHE A 556 -7.30 -4.57 16.08
C PHE A 556 -8.08 -3.26 16.14
N SER A 557 -7.87 -2.44 17.17
CA SER A 557 -8.30 -1.03 17.21
C SER A 557 -7.25 -0.05 16.69
N TYR A 558 -6.13 -0.54 16.14
CA TYR A 558 -5.03 0.33 15.72
C TYR A 558 -5.40 1.19 14.51
N MET A 559 -5.04 2.47 14.58
CA MET A 559 -5.14 3.41 13.46
C MET A 559 -3.77 3.57 12.78
N PHE A 560 -3.62 2.94 11.61
CA PHE A 560 -2.47 3.17 10.75
C PHE A 560 -2.54 4.58 10.17
N ARG A 561 -1.46 5.36 10.32
CA ARG A 561 -1.39 6.74 9.82
C ARG A 561 -0.31 6.89 8.77
N ALA A 562 -0.71 7.29 7.57
CA ALA A 562 0.21 7.77 6.55
C ALA A 562 0.48 9.27 6.76
N PRO A 563 1.70 9.77 6.47
CA PRO A 563 1.93 11.21 6.40
C PRO A 563 1.09 11.85 5.29
N ALA A 564 0.69 13.11 5.48
CA ALA A 564 -0.01 13.86 4.44
C ALA A 564 0.87 14.01 3.19
N MET A 565 0.30 13.73 2.03
CA MET A 565 0.98 13.89 0.75
C MET A 565 0.92 15.36 0.34
N LEU A 566 1.99 16.10 0.60
CA LEU A 566 2.11 17.49 0.17
C LEU A 566 2.57 17.56 -1.29
N LEU A 567 1.96 18.44 -2.07
CA LEU A 567 2.47 18.86 -3.36
C LEU A 567 3.76 19.67 -3.16
N PRO A 568 4.66 19.75 -4.18
CA PRO A 568 5.93 20.43 -4.03
C PRO A 568 5.81 21.85 -3.45
N HIS A 569 4.86 22.66 -3.95
CA HIS A 569 4.65 24.02 -3.47
C HIS A 569 4.16 24.12 -2.02
N GLU A 570 3.50 23.08 -1.50
CA GLU A 570 3.05 23.00 -0.10
C GLU A 570 4.19 22.59 0.84
N SER A 571 5.21 21.92 0.30
CA SER A 571 6.38 21.43 1.06
C SER A 571 7.58 22.38 1.03
N THR A 572 7.78 23.15 -0.04
CA THR A 572 8.97 24.00 -0.24
C THR A 572 8.77 25.44 0.20
N VAL A 573 7.52 25.89 0.37
CA VAL A 573 7.21 27.23 0.85
C VAL A 573 6.98 27.13 2.35
N ALA A 574 7.86 27.74 3.15
CA ALA A 574 7.66 27.78 4.59
C ALA A 574 6.38 28.55 4.91
N HIS A 575 5.55 28.05 5.84
CA HIS A 575 4.30 28.72 6.25
C HIS A 575 4.49 30.16 6.76
N GLU A 576 5.73 30.51 7.12
CA GLU A 576 6.13 31.84 7.60
C GLU A 576 6.40 32.84 6.44
N GLN A 577 6.60 32.36 5.22
CA GLN A 577 6.81 33.20 4.04
C GLN A 577 5.48 33.75 3.55
N ARG A 578 5.14 34.99 3.95
CA ARG A 578 3.99 35.72 3.39
C ARG A 578 4.28 36.07 1.94
N TYR A 579 3.62 35.39 1.01
CA TYR A 579 3.65 35.74 -0.40
C TYR A 579 2.97 37.10 -0.62
N GLN A 580 3.72 38.11 -1.08
CA GLN A 580 3.17 39.41 -1.48
C GLN A 580 2.78 39.33 -2.96
N ILE A 581 1.51 39.62 -3.26
CA ILE A 581 0.96 39.54 -4.61
C ILE A 581 1.22 40.85 -5.34
N GLU A 582 2.02 40.82 -6.42
CA GLU A 582 2.35 42.01 -7.22
C GLU A 582 1.45 42.23 -8.46
N ALA A 583 0.49 41.34 -8.77
CA ALA A 583 -0.38 41.47 -9.95
C ALA A 583 -1.83 40.97 -9.69
N PRO A 584 -2.86 41.52 -10.37
CA PRO A 584 -4.25 41.12 -10.16
C PRO A 584 -4.49 39.70 -10.71
N MET A 585 -4.87 38.77 -9.82
CA MET A 585 -5.21 37.39 -10.17
C MET A 585 -6.57 37.28 -10.87
N ILE A 586 -6.82 36.13 -11.52
CA ILE A 586 -8.17 35.65 -11.83
C ILE A 586 -8.90 35.44 -10.49
N GLN A 587 -9.61 36.47 -10.02
CA GLN A 587 -10.34 36.43 -8.75
C GLN A 587 -11.52 35.47 -8.87
N ARG A 588 -11.40 34.28 -8.26
CA ARG A 588 -12.52 33.35 -8.03
C ARG A 588 -13.10 33.45 -6.61
N ALA A 589 -12.60 34.38 -5.80
CA ALA A 589 -13.07 34.62 -4.44
C ALA A 589 -14.24 35.63 -4.43
N ARG A 590 -15.27 35.36 -3.60
CA ARG A 590 -16.36 36.32 -3.36
C ARG A 590 -15.79 37.59 -2.73
N SER A 591 -16.13 38.76 -3.27
CA SER A 591 -15.94 40.03 -2.58
C SER A 591 -16.80 40.02 -1.31
N VAL A 592 -16.14 39.94 -0.15
CA VAL A 592 -16.78 40.16 1.14
C VAL A 592 -17.02 41.66 1.24
N LYS A 593 -18.28 42.11 1.26
CA LYS A 593 -18.62 43.48 1.67
C LYS A 593 -18.18 43.62 3.12
N ALA A 594 -17.16 44.41 3.36
CA ALA A 594 -16.74 44.79 4.70
C ALA A 594 -17.76 45.78 5.26
N ASP A 595 -18.56 45.36 6.23
CA ASP A 595 -19.31 46.27 7.09
C ASP A 595 -18.32 46.94 8.05
N SER A 596 -18.11 48.23 7.82
CA SER A 596 -17.26 49.11 8.60
C SER A 596 -17.87 49.43 9.97
N ILE A 597 -17.19 49.09 11.05
CA ILE A 597 -17.32 49.78 12.33
C ILE A 597 -16.11 50.70 12.48
N ALA A 598 -16.41 51.99 12.55
CA ALA A 598 -15.46 53.08 12.71
C ALA A 598 -14.96 53.19 14.17
N SER A 599 -13.66 53.45 14.34
CA SER A 599 -13.16 54.23 15.47
C SER A 599 -11.90 54.99 15.04
N THR A 600 -12.04 56.30 15.13
CA THR A 600 -11.15 57.42 14.77
C THR A 600 -9.87 57.56 15.60
N SER A 601 -8.76 57.84 14.92
CA SER A 601 -7.72 58.87 15.21
C SER A 601 -6.57 58.65 14.21
N GLY A 602 -5.91 59.61 13.55
CA GLY A 602 -5.99 61.05 13.41
C GLY A 602 -4.69 61.49 12.69
N THR A 603 -4.80 62.36 11.67
CA THR A 603 -3.74 63.25 11.09
C THR A 603 -2.51 62.60 10.42
N THR A 604 -1.99 63.00 9.24
CA THR A 604 -2.09 64.22 8.41
C THR A 604 -1.47 63.96 7.02
N ASP A 605 -2.03 64.67 6.02
CA ASP A 605 -1.40 65.32 4.87
C ASP A 605 -0.94 64.61 3.58
N ASN A 606 -1.61 65.09 2.51
CA ASN A 606 -1.13 65.59 1.22
C ASN A 606 -0.83 64.62 0.06
N GLY A 607 -1.76 64.66 -0.92
CA GLY A 607 -1.46 65.31 -2.20
C GLY A 607 -1.40 64.41 -3.45
N GLY A 608 -2.30 64.68 -4.41
CA GLY A 608 -2.08 64.37 -5.84
C GLY A 608 -3.10 63.43 -6.50
N ALA A 609 -4.26 63.96 -6.85
CA ALA A 609 -5.19 63.34 -7.79
C ALA A 609 -5.13 64.08 -9.14
N SER A 610 -4.93 63.32 -10.23
CA SER A 610 -5.44 63.52 -11.60
C SER A 610 -4.75 62.42 -12.42
N GLU A 611 -5.41 61.56 -13.18
CA GLU A 611 -6.21 61.90 -14.35
C GLU A 611 -6.94 60.63 -14.85
N LEU A 612 -7.96 60.80 -15.71
CA LEU A 612 -8.75 59.77 -16.42
C LEU A 612 -10.10 59.39 -15.80
N ALA A 613 -10.91 60.42 -15.50
CA ALA A 613 -12.34 60.36 -15.76
C ALA A 613 -12.60 60.92 -17.16
N ALA A 614 -13.17 60.11 -18.06
CA ALA A 614 -14.12 60.50 -19.13
C ALA A 614 -13.99 59.60 -20.37
N VAL A 615 -14.74 58.50 -20.43
CA VAL A 615 -15.51 58.14 -21.64
C VAL A 615 -16.65 57.21 -21.21
N ALA A 616 -17.90 57.67 -21.33
CA ALA A 616 -19.12 56.89 -21.64
C ALA A 616 -20.37 57.56 -21.03
N LYS A 617 -20.85 58.62 -21.71
CA LYS A 617 -22.24 59.07 -21.61
C LYS A 617 -22.82 59.13 -23.02
N ALA A 618 -23.70 58.19 -23.34
CA ALA A 618 -24.73 58.22 -24.38
C ALA A 618 -25.37 56.81 -24.40
N VAL A 619 -26.68 56.53 -24.35
CA VAL A 619 -27.94 57.27 -24.47
C VAL A 619 -29.03 56.35 -23.88
N HIS A 620 -29.99 56.89 -23.13
CA HIS A 620 -31.21 56.21 -22.70
C HIS A 620 -32.16 55.92 -23.87
N LYS A 621 -32.85 54.77 -23.86
CA LYS A 621 -34.24 54.72 -24.34
C LYS A 621 -35.04 53.61 -23.65
N GLU A 622 -36.23 54.00 -23.20
CA GLU A 622 -37.22 53.27 -22.41
C GLU A 622 -37.90 52.13 -23.17
N THR A 623 -38.27 51.06 -22.45
CA THR A 623 -39.46 50.24 -22.75
C THR A 623 -39.95 49.57 -21.46
N GLU A 624 -41.22 49.82 -21.10
CA GLU A 624 -42.01 49.24 -19.98
C GLU A 624 -42.64 47.87 -20.40
N PRO A 625 -43.27 47.10 -19.49
CA PRO A 625 -42.90 45.72 -19.19
C PRO A 625 -43.77 44.66 -19.87
N ALA A 626 -43.24 43.44 -19.99
CA ALA A 626 -44.02 42.24 -20.27
C ALA A 626 -43.74 41.20 -19.18
N GLU A 627 -44.82 40.63 -18.66
CA GLU A 627 -44.87 39.61 -17.62
C GLU A 627 -44.03 38.38 -17.99
N GLU A 628 -42.88 38.23 -17.33
CA GLU A 628 -42.19 36.95 -17.24
C GLU A 628 -42.40 36.38 -15.84
N THR A 629 -43.04 35.22 -15.81
CA THR A 629 -43.08 34.28 -14.69
C THR A 629 -41.72 34.26 -13.99
N THR A 630 -41.67 34.81 -12.79
CA THR A 630 -40.48 34.79 -11.95
C THR A 630 -40.23 33.37 -11.48
N VAL A 631 -39.53 32.59 -12.31
CA VAL A 631 -38.79 31.43 -11.83
C VAL A 631 -37.63 31.99 -11.01
N THR A 632 -37.90 32.31 -9.74
CA THR A 632 -36.86 32.69 -8.79
C THR A 632 -36.01 31.47 -8.54
N VAL A 633 -34.76 31.52 -9.02
CA VAL A 633 -33.76 30.49 -8.72
C VAL A 633 -33.71 30.35 -7.19
N PRO A 634 -34.01 29.17 -6.61
CA PRO A 634 -34.16 29.00 -5.16
C PRO A 634 -32.92 29.46 -4.37
N HIS A 635 -31.75 29.34 -4.99
CA HIS A 635 -30.50 29.83 -4.47
C HIS A 635 -29.75 30.54 -5.60
N THR A 636 -29.66 31.87 -5.55
CA THR A 636 -28.89 32.67 -6.51
C THR A 636 -27.38 32.44 -6.38
N ARG A 637 -26.94 31.93 -5.21
CA ARG A 637 -25.56 31.59 -4.89
C ARG A 637 -25.53 30.41 -3.90
N PRO A 638 -24.51 29.54 -3.94
CA PRO A 638 -24.35 28.52 -2.91
C PRO A 638 -24.15 29.18 -1.53
N SER A 639 -24.86 28.71 -0.52
CA SER A 639 -24.62 29.12 0.87
C SER A 639 -23.24 28.66 1.31
N THR A 640 -22.53 29.49 2.08
CA THR A 640 -21.30 29.05 2.73
C THR A 640 -21.70 28.02 3.80
N PRO A 641 -21.13 26.81 3.80
CA PRO A 641 -21.34 25.85 4.87
C PRO A 641 -21.04 26.50 6.23
N ARG A 642 -22.02 26.55 7.13
CA ARG A 642 -21.87 27.11 8.48
C ARG A 642 -21.52 26.04 9.52
N THR A 643 -21.58 24.79 9.12
CA THR A 643 -21.20 23.61 9.87
C THR A 643 -20.19 22.82 9.07
N VAL A 644 -19.42 21.99 9.75
CA VAL A 644 -18.55 21.01 9.09
C VAL A 644 -19.44 20.13 8.20
N THR A 645 -19.14 20.12 6.91
CA THR A 645 -19.89 19.37 5.88
C THR A 645 -19.09 18.18 5.35
N HIS A 646 -17.87 18.02 5.83
CA HIS A 646 -16.95 16.98 5.40
C HIS A 646 -16.09 16.56 6.58
N THR A 647 -15.96 15.26 6.76
CA THR A 647 -14.96 14.63 7.61
C THR A 647 -13.77 14.26 6.74
N HIS A 648 -12.56 14.65 7.15
CA HIS A 648 -11.34 14.22 6.47
C HIS A 648 -10.91 12.88 7.06
N ASP A 649 -11.05 11.81 6.27
CA ASP A 649 -10.61 10.44 6.56
C ASP A 649 -10.79 9.99 8.02
N GLU A 650 -12.04 9.73 8.39
CA GLU A 650 -12.32 8.75 9.43
C GLU A 650 -13.40 7.84 8.88
N ASP A 651 -13.16 6.53 8.91
CA ASP A 651 -14.03 5.46 8.43
C ASP A 651 -15.35 5.35 9.28
N TYR A 652 -15.90 6.47 9.76
CA TYR A 652 -17.21 6.55 10.42
C TYR A 652 -18.31 6.62 9.36
N SER A 653 -19.19 5.62 9.35
CA SER A 653 -20.51 5.76 8.73
C SER A 653 -21.38 6.62 9.64
N GLU A 654 -21.66 7.86 9.24
CA GLU A 654 -22.72 8.68 9.84
C GLU A 654 -24.09 8.07 9.50
N GLU A 655 -24.48 7.01 10.21
CA GLU A 655 -25.86 6.52 10.25
C GLU A 655 -26.29 6.32 11.70
N GLU A 656 -26.07 7.31 12.58
CA GLU A 656 -26.76 7.36 13.89
C GLU A 656 -26.72 8.75 14.56
N SER A 657 -27.07 9.81 13.84
CA SER A 657 -27.42 11.08 14.51
C SER A 657 -28.13 12.05 13.58
N ASP A 658 -29.46 12.02 13.56
CA ASP A 658 -30.21 13.27 13.36
C ASP A 658 -31.60 13.24 14.02
N PRO A 659 -31.80 13.94 15.15
CA PRO A 659 -33.09 14.06 15.81
C PRO A 659 -33.72 15.40 15.45
N ASN A 660 -34.08 15.64 14.19
CA ASN A 660 -34.94 16.76 13.80
C ASN A 660 -35.44 16.62 12.36
N ASN A 661 -36.61 16.00 12.20
CA ASN A 661 -37.49 16.43 11.11
C ASN A 661 -38.94 16.43 11.59
N LYS A 662 -39.38 17.61 12.01
CA LYS A 662 -40.79 17.97 12.17
C LYS A 662 -41.20 18.80 10.95
N SER A 663 -42.30 18.40 10.32
CA SER A 663 -43.25 19.26 9.61
C SER A 663 -44.60 18.54 9.71
N ASP A 664 -45.53 19.00 10.54
CA ASP A 664 -46.59 19.99 10.22
C ASP A 664 -47.44 19.51 9.03
N GLY A 665 -48.77 19.41 9.03
CA GLY A 665 -49.88 19.77 9.92
C GLY A 665 -51.16 19.54 9.07
N GLU A 666 -52.12 18.76 9.56
CA GLU A 666 -53.51 19.17 9.80
C GLU A 666 -54.55 18.86 8.70
N ASN A 667 -55.59 18.13 9.13
CA ASN A 667 -57.05 18.31 8.89
C ASN A 667 -57.58 18.27 7.43
N ASN A 668 -58.75 17.72 7.09
CA ASN A 668 -59.85 17.06 7.78
C ASN A 668 -60.78 16.49 6.66
N GLN A 669 -61.56 15.45 6.99
CA GLN A 669 -62.94 15.17 6.54
C GLN A 669 -63.30 15.24 5.04
N ASP A 670 -63.74 14.12 4.43
CA ASP A 670 -65.18 13.78 4.36
C ASP A 670 -65.47 12.47 3.59
N SER A 671 -66.62 11.88 3.88
CA SER A 671 -67.13 10.59 3.38
C SER A 671 -68.06 10.79 2.13
N PRO A 672 -68.93 9.84 1.73
CA PRO A 672 -68.71 8.81 0.72
C PRO A 672 -69.72 8.83 -0.47
N SER A 673 -69.43 8.16 -1.60
CA SER A 673 -70.42 7.51 -2.51
C SER A 673 -69.71 6.85 -3.71
N ALA A 674 -69.85 5.54 -3.94
CA ALA A 674 -70.84 4.85 -4.77
C ALA A 674 -70.59 4.89 -6.30
N GLY A 675 -70.61 3.71 -6.94
CA GLY A 675 -70.76 3.53 -8.40
C GLY A 675 -69.54 2.93 -9.11
N LYS A 676 -69.46 1.60 -9.26
CA LYS A 676 -69.85 0.83 -10.46
C LYS A 676 -69.11 1.18 -11.76
N LYS A 677 -68.37 0.14 -12.21
CA LYS A 677 -68.36 -0.48 -13.55
C LYS A 677 -67.66 0.18 -14.75
N GLU A 678 -66.91 -0.71 -15.39
CA GLU A 678 -66.75 -0.94 -16.84
C GLU A 678 -65.70 -0.13 -17.63
N ALA A 679 -64.63 -0.88 -17.97
CA ALA A 679 -64.14 -1.13 -19.33
C ALA A 679 -63.90 0.07 -20.27
N ARG A 680 -62.63 0.30 -20.63
CA ARG A 680 -62.06 0.00 -21.98
C ARG A 680 -60.69 0.68 -22.17
N LYS A 681 -59.85 -0.02 -22.94
CA LYS A 681 -58.83 0.48 -23.88
C LYS A 681 -57.49 1.02 -23.32
N THR A 682 -56.50 0.15 -23.41
CA THR A 682 -55.12 0.41 -23.93
C THR A 682 -55.11 1.26 -25.22
N PRO A 683 -53.97 1.77 -25.74
CA PRO A 683 -52.58 1.84 -25.24
C PRO A 683 -51.90 3.23 -25.40
N LYS A 684 -50.80 3.46 -24.68
CA LYS A 684 -49.48 3.81 -25.23
C LYS A 684 -48.43 3.78 -24.13
#